data_AF-A0A1E7HPY0-F1
#
_entry.id   AF-A0A1E7HPY0-F1
#
_cell.length_a   1.000
_cell.length_b   1.000
_cell.length_c   1.000
_cell.angle_alpha   90.00
_cell.angle_beta   90.00
_cell.angle_gamma   90.00
#
_symmetry.space_group_name_H-M   'P 1'
#
loop_
_entity.id
_entity.type
_entity.pdbx_description
1 polymer ?
#
loop_
_entity_poly.entity_id
_entity_poly.type
_entity_poly.pdbx_seq_one_letter_code
_entity_poly.pdbx_strand_id
1 'polypeptide(L)'
;MLKRKKTSQILKKRVRRDKGGIFVKIVRYFIWVSVFMVVSGMVGAVGVYFYLSRNLPKISSLNDYRPPIITTVYSDDTRKIAEFFKERRIVIPLSQMPEMLKKAFVAAEDARFYKHKGIDILSIIRAFFKNIEAGTIVQGGSTITQQVTKSFLLTPERSYSRKIKEAILAYRIDKKFAKNEILFLYLSQIYLGHGAYGVEAASENYFGKSAQELNLAECAILAGLPQAPSRYSPFRYPERAKQRQIYVLNRMVEEGFITNIQATEAINKELDIKPRKNWYIEEVPVYTEHIRRYISNKYGDDILYKEGLKIYAAVNIEMQKIARGEIEKGLYELDKRQGYRGPIKHLQPEEIESFSKELQTEAEKAPLEEGKITQGVVIEVNNKNDTVVVRIGNTLGIIRIENMRWARKPDPEIAYFQARVQHPGEVLSVGDVILVKVKNKLLNTDRWWLDLEQVPKAQAALLCIESETGYVKVMVGGRDFRESQFNRAVQSRRQPGSAFKPIIYAAALDKGYTPATMIIDSPIVYQDKEHDFTWKPRNYKEKFYGPTIFRDALAKSRNVVTIKILKDIGIDYAIDYAGKLGITSKLNRDLSIALGSSGISLLELVKVYSVFNNLGYLISPVFITKIEDRDGNVIEESSPVREKVIEKNTAYIMTSLLEGVVKHGTG
;
A
#
# COMPACT_ATOMS: atom_id res chain seq x y z
N MET A 1 123.28 10.65 8.92
CA MET A 1 123.99 11.96 8.98
C MET A 1 123.31 12.84 10.03
N LEU A 2 124.11 13.46 10.90
CA LEU A 2 123.75 14.27 12.08
C LEU A 2 122.60 15.30 11.94
N LYS A 3 121.82 15.49 13.03
CA LYS A 3 121.74 16.73 13.88
C LYS A 3 120.44 16.71 14.71
N ARG A 4 120.42 16.73 16.07
CA ARG A 4 120.75 17.76 17.10
C ARG A 4 119.69 18.88 17.30
N LYS A 5 119.00 18.85 18.46
CA LYS A 5 118.75 19.92 19.50
C LYS A 5 117.43 19.62 20.24
N LYS A 6 117.39 19.30 21.55
CA LYS A 6 117.58 20.04 22.83
C LYS A 6 116.40 20.95 23.28
N THR A 7 115.84 20.55 24.45
CA THR A 7 115.25 21.31 25.58
C THR A 7 113.83 21.92 25.52
N SER A 8 112.93 21.29 26.31
CA SER A 8 112.12 21.83 27.43
C SER A 8 111.31 23.13 27.25
N GLN A 9 109.97 23.02 27.32
CA GLN A 9 109.11 23.90 28.14
C GLN A 9 107.72 23.28 28.43
N ILE A 10 107.22 23.61 29.62
CA ILE A 10 106.00 23.16 30.30
C ILE A 10 104.73 23.72 29.64
N LEU A 11 103.69 22.90 29.43
CA LEU A 11 102.28 23.34 29.56
C LEU A 11 101.26 22.18 29.54
N LYS A 12 100.45 22.14 30.61
CA LYS A 12 99.11 21.56 30.75
C LYS A 12 98.53 20.85 29.51
N LYS A 13 98.21 19.56 29.64
CA LYS A 13 96.89 19.07 29.22
C LYS A 13 96.50 17.75 29.89
N ARG A 14 95.52 17.87 30.80
CA ARG A 14 94.65 16.79 31.26
C ARG A 14 94.20 15.97 30.06
N VAL A 15 94.48 14.66 30.10
CA VAL A 15 93.89 13.67 29.20
C VAL A 15 92.39 13.60 29.50
N ARG A 16 91.59 14.31 28.70
CA ARG A 16 90.15 14.09 28.60
C ARG A 16 89.96 12.74 27.91
N ARG A 17 89.73 11.71 28.72
CA ARG A 17 89.26 10.40 28.27
C ARG A 17 87.89 10.61 27.63
N ASP A 18 87.81 10.40 26.33
CA ASP A 18 86.62 10.57 25.51
C ASP A 18 85.56 9.52 25.89
N LYS A 19 84.75 9.83 26.92
CA LYS A 19 83.57 9.06 27.33
C LYS A 19 82.30 9.53 26.59
N GLY A 20 82.43 10.05 25.36
CA GLY A 20 81.29 10.46 24.51
C GLY A 20 80.90 9.46 23.41
N GLY A 21 81.74 8.47 23.10
CA GLY A 21 81.62 7.70 21.84
C GLY A 21 80.56 6.60 21.78
N ILE A 22 80.14 6.01 22.91
CA ILE A 22 79.21 4.86 22.92
C ILE A 22 77.75 5.33 23.01
N PHE A 23 77.47 6.31 23.88
CA PHE A 23 76.11 6.85 24.05
C PHE A 23 75.60 7.55 22.78
N VAL A 24 76.46 8.34 22.12
CA VAL A 24 76.11 9.01 20.85
C VAL A 24 75.88 8.00 19.72
N LYS A 25 76.63 6.89 19.68
CA LYS A 25 76.42 5.81 18.71
C LYS A 25 75.10 5.06 18.95
N ILE A 26 74.73 4.80 20.21
CA ILE A 26 73.47 4.15 20.58
C ILE A 26 72.27 5.04 20.23
N VAL A 27 72.33 6.34 20.55
CA VAL A 27 71.27 7.31 20.20
C VAL A 27 71.14 7.42 18.68
N ARG A 28 72.25 7.49 17.94
CA ARG A 28 72.25 7.56 16.48
C ARG A 28 71.71 6.27 15.84
N TYR A 29 72.01 5.10 16.42
CA TYR A 29 71.42 3.82 16.02
C TYR A 29 69.91 3.78 16.26
N PHE A 30 69.43 4.24 17.43
CA PHE A 30 68.00 4.37 17.71
C PHE A 30 67.28 5.31 16.74
N ILE A 31 67.91 6.43 16.37
CA ILE A 31 67.38 7.37 15.37
C ILE A 31 67.30 6.69 13.99
N TRP A 32 68.35 5.98 13.57
CA TRP A 32 68.34 5.26 12.28
C TRP A 32 67.32 4.12 12.24
N VAL A 33 67.16 3.37 13.33
CA VAL A 33 66.13 2.34 13.46
C VAL A 33 64.73 2.96 13.44
N SER A 34 64.54 4.11 14.10
CA SER A 34 63.26 4.83 14.08
C SER A 34 62.93 5.36 12.69
N VAL A 35 63.90 5.97 12.00
CA VAL A 35 63.73 6.43 10.61
C VAL A 35 63.46 5.25 9.68
N PHE A 36 64.18 4.13 9.83
CA PHE A 36 63.95 2.92 9.04
C PHE A 36 62.56 2.34 9.27
N MET A 37 62.08 2.28 10.53
CA MET A 37 60.70 1.85 10.83
C MET A 37 59.67 2.80 10.23
N VAL A 38 59.89 4.12 10.28
CA VAL A 38 58.99 5.11 9.68
C VAL A 38 58.96 5.00 8.15
N VAL A 39 60.12 4.85 7.51
CA VAL A 39 60.23 4.71 6.05
C VAL A 39 59.65 3.37 5.59
N SER A 40 59.97 2.26 6.26
CA SER A 40 59.40 0.94 5.97
C SER A 40 57.89 0.93 6.18
N GLY A 41 57.40 1.58 7.24
CA GLY A 41 55.98 1.81 7.47
C GLY A 41 55.32 2.64 6.36
N MET A 42 55.98 3.69 5.86
CA MET A 42 55.49 4.48 4.72
C MET A 42 55.45 3.66 3.42
N VAL A 43 56.51 2.92 3.11
CA VAL A 43 56.55 2.05 1.92
C VAL A 43 55.47 0.96 2.01
N GLY A 44 55.29 0.36 3.18
CA GLY A 44 54.20 -0.59 3.44
C GLY A 44 52.82 0.05 3.25
N ALA A 45 52.59 1.26 3.79
CA ALA A 45 51.34 1.98 3.63
C ALA A 45 51.06 2.36 2.16
N VAL A 46 52.09 2.77 1.41
CA VAL A 46 52.00 3.04 -0.03
C VAL A 46 51.70 1.75 -0.80
N GLY A 47 52.35 0.65 -0.47
CA GLY A 47 52.08 -0.68 -1.05
C GLY A 47 50.63 -1.13 -0.82
N VAL A 48 50.12 -1.00 0.41
CA VAL A 48 48.73 -1.29 0.77
C VAL A 48 47.76 -0.36 0.04
N TYR A 49 48.08 0.93 -0.07
CA TYR A 49 47.30 1.90 -0.84
C TYR A 49 47.18 1.47 -2.30
N PHE A 50 48.27 1.15 -2.97
CA PHE A 50 48.25 0.73 -4.38
C PHE A 50 47.54 -0.61 -4.57
N TYR A 51 47.78 -1.58 -3.68
CA TYR A 51 47.12 -2.89 -3.70
C TYR A 51 45.59 -2.76 -3.57
N LEU A 52 45.12 -1.99 -2.59
CA LEU A 52 43.69 -1.78 -2.37
C LEU A 52 43.06 -0.85 -3.42
N SER A 53 43.82 0.10 -3.95
CA SER A 53 43.35 1.06 -4.98
C SER A 53 43.11 0.42 -6.34
N ARG A 54 43.79 -0.67 -6.69
CA ARG A 54 43.62 -1.38 -7.97
C ARG A 54 42.20 -1.92 -8.17
N ASN A 55 41.53 -2.33 -7.09
CA ASN A 55 40.21 -2.96 -7.12
C ASN A 55 39.11 -2.06 -6.53
N LEU A 56 39.26 -0.74 -6.62
CA LEU A 56 38.22 0.20 -6.15
C LEU A 56 37.14 0.44 -7.22
N PRO A 57 35.86 0.49 -6.82
CA PRO A 57 34.78 0.93 -7.69
C PRO A 57 35.03 2.32 -8.27
N LYS A 58 34.54 2.55 -9.50
CA LYS A 58 34.60 3.87 -10.13
C LYS A 58 33.62 4.82 -9.46
N ILE A 59 34.10 6.03 -9.15
CA ILE A 59 33.31 7.09 -8.50
C ILE A 59 32.39 7.81 -9.51
N SER A 60 32.58 7.60 -10.82
CA SER A 60 31.73 8.19 -11.86
C SER A 60 30.27 7.78 -11.75
N SER A 61 29.96 6.62 -11.16
CA SER A 61 28.57 6.17 -10.95
C SER A 61 27.76 7.09 -10.02
N LEU A 62 28.41 7.95 -9.23
CA LEU A 62 27.72 8.94 -8.40
C LEU A 62 27.25 10.18 -9.19
N ASN A 63 27.79 10.42 -10.39
CA ASN A 63 27.30 11.50 -11.26
C ASN A 63 25.90 11.16 -11.79
N ASP A 64 25.66 9.89 -12.10
CA ASP A 64 24.39 9.39 -12.66
C ASP A 64 23.51 8.81 -11.54
N TYR A 65 23.41 9.51 -10.41
CA TYR A 65 22.62 9.05 -9.27
C TYR A 65 21.13 8.98 -9.62
N ARG A 66 20.68 7.78 -10.01
CA ARG A 66 19.29 7.47 -10.37
C ARG A 66 18.79 6.33 -9.48
N PRO A 67 18.54 6.57 -8.18
CA PRO A 67 18.16 5.52 -7.26
C PRO A 67 16.78 4.96 -7.59
N PRO A 68 16.44 3.75 -7.13
CA PRO A 68 15.06 3.29 -7.07
C PRO A 68 14.22 4.27 -6.26
N ILE A 69 13.13 4.78 -6.83
CA ILE A 69 12.18 5.65 -6.12
C ILE A 69 10.77 5.08 -6.22
N ILE A 70 9.86 5.59 -5.40
CA ILE A 70 8.48 5.11 -5.37
C ILE A 70 7.74 5.44 -6.67
N THR A 71 6.98 4.49 -7.18
CA THR A 71 5.90 4.76 -8.13
C THR A 71 4.67 5.20 -7.35
N THR A 72 4.03 6.29 -7.78
CA THR A 72 2.86 6.88 -7.13
C THR A 72 1.65 6.82 -8.04
N VAL A 73 0.51 6.40 -7.49
CA VAL A 73 -0.77 6.38 -8.20
C VAL A 73 -1.68 7.47 -7.64
N TYR A 74 -2.30 8.23 -8.53
CA TYR A 74 -3.22 9.32 -8.24
C TYR A 74 -4.62 8.99 -8.76
N SER A 75 -5.67 9.43 -8.05
CA SER A 75 -7.07 9.41 -8.52
C SER A 75 -7.34 10.50 -9.56
N ASP A 76 -8.58 10.55 -10.06
CA ASP A 76 -9.03 11.56 -11.03
C ASP A 76 -8.97 13.00 -10.49
N ASP A 77 -9.04 13.18 -9.17
CA ASP A 77 -8.86 14.45 -8.47
C ASP A 77 -7.45 14.65 -7.89
N THR A 78 -6.46 13.89 -8.37
CA THR A 78 -5.03 14.00 -8.02
C THR A 78 -4.64 13.61 -6.57
N ARG A 79 -5.56 13.03 -5.79
CA ARG A 79 -5.19 12.46 -4.48
C ARG A 79 -4.36 11.18 -4.65
N LYS A 80 -3.37 10.99 -3.77
CA LYS A 80 -2.55 9.77 -3.74
C LYS A 80 -3.40 8.58 -3.30
N ILE A 81 -3.47 7.53 -4.12
CA ILE A 81 -4.24 6.31 -3.84
C ILE A 81 -3.39 5.05 -3.70
N ALA A 82 -2.14 5.04 -4.17
CA ALA A 82 -1.21 3.94 -3.92
C ALA A 82 0.25 4.37 -4.11
N GLU A 83 1.15 3.61 -3.48
CA GLU A 83 2.59 3.68 -3.69
C GLU A 83 3.12 2.26 -3.93
N PHE A 84 3.97 2.09 -4.94
CA PHE A 84 4.65 0.83 -5.24
C PHE A 84 6.16 1.01 -5.15
N PHE A 85 6.81 0.21 -4.30
CA PHE A 85 8.25 0.27 -4.10
C PHE A 85 8.82 -1.00 -3.47
N LYS A 86 10.12 -1.23 -3.67
CA LYS A 86 10.93 -2.14 -2.82
C LYS A 86 11.56 -1.39 -1.64
N GLU A 87 12.06 -0.19 -1.92
CA GLU A 87 12.61 0.76 -0.94
C GLU A 87 11.81 2.05 -1.04
N ARG A 88 11.21 2.52 0.07
CA ARG A 88 10.44 3.77 0.04
C ARG A 88 11.40 4.95 0.01
N ARG A 89 11.70 5.45 -1.19
CA ARG A 89 12.58 6.60 -1.42
C ARG A 89 11.86 7.68 -2.21
N ILE A 90 11.94 8.91 -1.70
CA ILE A 90 11.46 10.13 -2.36
C ILE A 90 12.64 11.09 -2.38
N VAL A 91 12.94 11.66 -3.54
CA VAL A 91 14.10 12.54 -3.74
C VAL A 91 13.58 13.94 -4.01
N ILE A 92 13.97 14.89 -3.15
CA ILE A 92 13.77 16.32 -3.37
C ILE A 92 15.14 17.01 -3.52
N PRO A 93 15.25 18.09 -4.30
CA PRO A 93 16.48 18.88 -4.40
C PRO A 93 16.93 19.39 -3.03
N LEU A 94 18.25 19.49 -2.82
CA LEU A 94 18.83 20.04 -1.59
C LEU A 94 18.36 21.48 -1.30
N SER A 95 18.02 22.25 -2.34
CA SER A 95 17.48 23.61 -2.21
C SER A 95 16.10 23.66 -1.55
N GLN A 96 15.31 22.58 -1.67
CA GLN A 96 14.01 22.45 -1.02
C GLN A 96 14.15 21.97 0.44
N MET A 97 15.30 21.38 0.82
CA MET A 97 15.49 20.95 2.21
C MET A 97 15.73 22.16 3.13
N PRO A 98 15.05 22.25 4.29
CA PRO A 98 15.27 23.34 5.24
C PRO A 98 16.73 23.43 5.68
N GLU A 99 17.23 24.64 5.86
CA GLU A 99 18.63 24.84 6.26
C GLU A 99 18.92 24.26 7.65
N MET A 100 17.93 24.30 8.56
CA MET A 100 18.04 23.68 9.87
C MET A 100 18.14 22.16 9.80
N LEU A 101 17.51 21.51 8.81
CA LEU A 101 17.65 20.08 8.59
C LEU A 101 19.09 19.73 8.21
N LYS A 102 19.66 20.44 7.23
CA LYS A 102 21.05 20.25 6.80
C LYS A 102 22.01 20.43 7.97
N LYS A 103 21.85 21.51 8.73
CA LYS A 103 22.66 21.82 9.92
C LYS A 103 22.52 20.78 11.02
N ALA A 104 21.32 20.24 11.25
CA ALA A 104 21.10 19.21 12.27
C ALA A 104 21.88 17.92 11.96
N PHE A 105 21.81 17.43 10.73
CA PHE A 105 22.59 16.27 10.30
C PHE A 105 24.10 16.53 10.36
N VAL A 106 24.55 17.71 9.90
CA VAL A 106 25.97 18.10 9.99
C VAL A 106 26.42 18.14 11.46
N ALA A 107 25.68 18.78 12.37
CA ALA A 107 26.08 18.87 13.78
C ALA A 107 26.16 17.51 14.48
N ALA A 108 25.21 16.62 14.16
CA ALA A 108 25.06 15.30 14.79
C ALA A 108 26.07 14.27 14.27
N GLU A 109 26.30 14.24 12.95
CA GLU A 109 27.08 13.19 12.29
C GLU A 109 28.50 13.64 11.95
N ASP A 110 28.71 14.90 11.56
CA ASP A 110 29.99 15.40 11.05
C ASP A 110 30.13 16.92 11.14
N ALA A 111 30.36 17.45 12.34
CA ALA A 111 30.32 18.89 12.60
C ALA A 111 31.35 19.71 11.79
N ARG A 112 32.44 19.07 11.34
CA ARG A 112 33.46 19.70 10.50
C ARG A 112 33.34 19.30 9.04
N PHE A 113 32.17 18.82 8.61
CA PHE A 113 31.91 18.36 7.26
C PHE A 113 32.46 19.29 6.18
N TYR A 114 32.22 20.60 6.30
CA TYR A 114 32.67 21.60 5.33
C TYR A 114 34.18 21.93 5.40
N LYS A 115 34.89 21.49 6.44
CA LYS A 115 36.31 21.85 6.70
C LYS A 115 37.31 20.77 6.28
N HIS A 116 36.93 19.50 6.30
CA HIS A 116 37.83 18.39 5.94
C HIS A 116 37.61 17.90 4.51
N LYS A 117 38.52 17.06 3.98
CA LYS A 117 38.45 16.47 2.62
C LYS A 117 38.10 14.99 2.69
N GLY A 118 36.86 14.67 3.06
CA GLY A 118 36.33 13.30 3.11
C GLY A 118 36.60 12.52 4.39
N ILE A 119 37.73 12.77 5.06
CA ILE A 119 38.08 12.16 6.34
C ILE A 119 38.41 13.24 7.35
N ASP A 120 37.85 13.15 8.55
CA ASP A 120 38.19 14.01 9.66
C ASP A 120 39.18 13.33 10.62
N ILE A 121 40.48 13.56 10.37
CA ILE A 121 41.57 12.99 11.17
C ILE A 121 41.48 13.45 12.62
N LEU A 122 41.14 14.72 12.85
CA LEU A 122 41.05 15.28 14.20
C LEU A 122 39.87 14.67 14.97
N SER A 123 38.75 14.33 14.30
CA SER A 123 37.61 13.66 14.93
C SER A 123 37.92 12.18 15.21
N ILE A 124 38.67 11.52 14.34
CA ILE A 124 39.15 10.14 14.56
C ILE A 124 40.06 10.07 15.79
N ILE A 125 41.03 10.98 15.91
CA ILE A 125 41.95 11.04 17.05
C ILE A 125 41.16 11.33 18.35
N ARG A 126 40.23 12.29 18.32
CA ARG A 126 39.38 12.61 19.48
C ARG A 126 38.54 11.41 19.92
N ALA A 127 37.89 10.73 18.97
CA ALA A 127 37.08 9.55 19.25
C ALA A 127 37.94 8.39 19.79
N PHE A 128 39.17 8.22 19.30
CA PHE A 128 40.11 7.21 19.79
C PHE A 128 40.43 7.40 21.28
N PHE A 129 40.84 8.61 21.70
CA PHE A 129 41.11 8.90 23.11
C PHE A 129 39.87 8.74 23.99
N LYS A 130 38.70 9.20 23.53
CA LYS A 130 37.44 9.05 24.27
C LYS A 130 36.99 7.59 24.43
N ASN A 131 37.18 6.75 23.42
CA ASN A 131 36.83 5.33 23.49
C ASN A 131 37.80 4.55 24.39
N ILE A 132 39.08 4.96 24.48
CA ILE A 132 40.04 4.40 25.45
C ILE A 132 39.63 4.76 26.88
N GLU A 133 39.28 6.03 27.13
CA GLU A 133 38.84 6.52 28.43
C GLU A 133 37.57 5.79 28.93
N ALA A 134 36.63 5.52 28.03
CA ALA A 134 35.35 4.88 28.37
C ALA A 134 35.36 3.34 28.34
N GLY A 135 36.46 2.70 27.93
CA GLY A 135 36.57 1.24 27.80
C GLY A 135 35.60 0.59 26.78
N THR A 136 34.80 1.39 26.08
CA THR A 136 33.77 0.96 25.12
C THR A 136 33.68 2.01 23.99
N ILE A 137 33.06 1.63 22.86
CA ILE A 137 32.86 2.57 21.75
C ILE A 137 31.69 3.51 22.10
N VAL A 138 32.02 4.72 22.54
CA VAL A 138 31.04 5.76 22.93
C VAL A 138 30.83 6.77 21.80
N GLN A 139 31.89 7.11 21.06
CA GLN A 139 31.84 8.11 19.98
C GLN A 139 32.32 7.53 18.65
N GLY A 140 31.52 7.74 17.61
CA GLY A 140 31.86 7.38 16.23
C GLY A 140 32.72 8.47 15.57
N GLY A 141 33.76 8.05 14.84
CA GLY A 141 34.63 8.96 14.07
C GLY A 141 34.41 8.91 12.56
N SER A 142 33.22 8.48 12.09
CA SER A 142 32.95 8.37 10.64
C SER A 142 32.30 9.63 10.08
N THR A 143 32.78 10.12 8.95
CA THR A 143 32.28 11.34 8.28
C THR A 143 31.06 11.07 7.40
N ILE A 144 30.32 12.11 7.01
CA ILE A 144 29.21 12.00 6.06
C ILE A 144 29.70 11.40 4.73
N THR A 145 30.85 11.86 4.22
CA THR A 145 31.43 11.35 2.96
C THR A 145 31.79 9.86 3.07
N GLN A 146 32.24 9.39 4.24
CA GLN A 146 32.46 7.97 4.51
C GLN A 146 31.16 7.17 4.54
N GLN A 147 30.08 7.73 5.08
CA GLN A 147 28.76 7.09 5.07
C GLN A 147 28.20 6.96 3.65
N VAL A 148 28.32 8.00 2.82
CA VAL A 148 27.98 7.95 1.38
C VAL A 148 28.80 6.87 0.69
N THR A 149 30.11 6.85 0.91
CA THR A 149 30.98 5.82 0.32
C THR A 149 30.52 4.40 0.67
N LYS A 150 30.18 4.19 1.95
CA LYS A 150 29.73 2.90 2.46
C LYS A 150 28.39 2.49 1.86
N SER A 151 27.43 3.40 1.71
CA SER A 151 26.09 3.07 1.20
C SER A 151 26.04 2.85 -0.31
N PHE A 152 26.93 3.50 -1.06
CA PHE A 152 26.89 3.50 -2.53
C PHE A 152 27.88 2.57 -3.21
N LEU A 153 29.09 2.39 -2.65
CA LEU A 153 30.21 1.78 -3.38
C LEU A 153 30.76 0.51 -2.70
N LEU A 154 30.41 0.25 -1.45
CA LEU A 154 31.00 -0.84 -0.68
C LEU A 154 29.94 -1.84 -0.21
N THR A 155 30.37 -3.09 -0.05
CA THR A 155 29.54 -4.13 0.56
C THR A 155 29.41 -3.92 2.08
N PRO A 156 28.37 -4.47 2.73
CA PRO A 156 28.14 -4.28 4.16
C PRO A 156 29.16 -4.96 5.10
N GLU A 157 30.07 -5.77 4.58
CA GLU A 157 30.98 -6.63 5.36
C GLU A 157 31.88 -5.85 6.32
N ARG A 158 32.01 -6.29 7.57
CA ARG A 158 32.87 -5.60 8.55
C ARG A 158 34.32 -6.10 8.45
N SER A 159 35.16 -5.40 7.68
CA SER A 159 36.61 -5.66 7.63
C SER A 159 37.45 -4.37 7.70
N TYR A 160 38.67 -4.48 8.23
CA TYR A 160 39.64 -3.37 8.23
C TYR A 160 40.01 -2.94 6.81
N SER A 161 40.15 -3.90 5.89
CA SER A 161 40.37 -3.64 4.47
C SER A 161 39.25 -2.78 3.88
N ARG A 162 37.97 -3.09 4.18
CA ARG A 162 36.84 -2.26 3.76
C ARG A 162 36.95 -0.84 4.33
N LYS A 163 37.30 -0.68 5.61
CA LYS A 163 37.39 0.66 6.23
C LYS A 163 38.51 1.51 5.60
N ILE A 164 39.62 0.90 5.18
CA ILE A 164 40.68 1.59 4.42
C ILE A 164 40.18 1.98 3.02
N LYS A 165 39.47 1.07 2.31
CA LYS A 165 38.84 1.39 1.02
C LYS A 165 37.83 2.54 1.14
N GLU A 166 37.03 2.55 2.20
CA GLU A 166 36.07 3.61 2.55
C GLU A 166 36.76 4.96 2.72
N ALA A 167 37.88 5.00 3.45
CA ALA A 167 38.67 6.21 3.63
C ALA A 167 39.22 6.74 2.29
N ILE A 168 39.84 5.87 1.47
CA ILE A 168 40.41 6.26 0.17
C ILE A 168 39.33 6.79 -0.77
N LEU A 169 38.19 6.09 -0.88
CA LEU A 169 37.08 6.50 -1.72
C LEU A 169 36.43 7.79 -1.20
N ALA A 170 36.25 7.95 0.12
CA ALA A 170 35.70 9.18 0.69
C ALA A 170 36.56 10.40 0.35
N TYR A 171 37.90 10.27 0.44
CA TYR A 171 38.81 11.34 0.01
C TYR A 171 38.66 11.67 -1.48
N ARG A 172 38.56 10.64 -2.34
CA ARG A 172 38.40 10.84 -3.80
C ARG A 172 37.04 11.47 -4.16
N ILE A 173 35.96 11.09 -3.46
CA ILE A 173 34.63 11.69 -3.62
C ILE A 173 34.69 13.17 -3.25
N ASP A 174 35.27 13.51 -2.10
CA ASP A 174 35.37 14.88 -1.61
C ASP A 174 36.23 15.79 -2.51
N LYS A 175 37.18 15.21 -3.25
CA LYS A 175 37.97 15.95 -4.25
C LYS A 175 37.19 16.21 -5.53
N LYS A 176 36.23 15.35 -5.89
CA LYS A 176 35.49 15.41 -7.15
C LYS A 176 34.15 16.14 -7.03
N PHE A 177 33.45 15.95 -5.92
CA PHE A 177 32.11 16.49 -5.68
C PHE A 177 32.15 17.66 -4.71
N ALA A 178 31.29 18.64 -4.92
CA ALA A 178 31.06 19.71 -3.97
C ALA A 178 30.40 19.17 -2.69
N LYS A 179 30.64 19.82 -1.56
CA LYS A 179 30.07 19.42 -0.26
C LYS A 179 28.55 19.31 -0.27
N ASN A 180 27.88 20.21 -0.99
CA ASN A 180 26.44 20.18 -1.13
C ASN A 180 25.96 18.95 -1.92
N GLU A 181 26.69 18.51 -2.94
CA GLU A 181 26.34 17.29 -3.70
C GLU A 181 26.51 16.04 -2.82
N ILE A 182 27.57 15.99 -2.01
CA ILE A 182 27.79 14.89 -1.06
C ILE A 182 26.69 14.85 0.00
N LEU A 183 26.31 16.02 0.53
CA LEU A 183 25.23 16.13 1.50
C LEU A 183 23.89 15.73 0.89
N PHE A 184 23.63 16.12 -0.36
CA PHE A 184 22.45 15.69 -1.11
C PHE A 184 22.39 14.15 -1.23
N LEU A 185 23.47 13.52 -1.73
CA LEU A 185 23.56 12.06 -1.84
C LEU A 185 23.33 11.38 -0.48
N TYR A 186 23.87 11.94 0.59
CA TYR A 186 23.68 11.42 1.94
C TYR A 186 22.22 11.51 2.39
N LEU A 187 21.64 12.70 2.36
CA LEU A 187 20.28 12.96 2.84
C LEU A 187 19.20 12.27 1.99
N SER A 188 19.49 11.95 0.72
CA SER A 188 18.58 11.20 -0.15
C SER A 188 18.72 9.67 -0.04
N GLN A 189 19.81 9.15 0.52
CA GLN A 189 20.08 7.70 0.59
C GLN A 189 19.98 7.11 1.99
N ILE A 190 20.22 7.91 3.04
CA ILE A 190 20.35 7.41 4.40
C ILE A 190 19.07 6.69 4.85
N TYR A 191 19.23 5.50 5.42
CA TYR A 191 18.11 4.74 5.98
C TYR A 191 17.71 5.33 7.33
N LEU A 192 16.48 5.80 7.46
CA LEU A 192 15.95 6.48 8.66
C LEU A 192 14.88 5.64 9.37
N GLY A 193 14.81 4.34 9.09
CA GLY A 193 13.90 3.41 9.77
C GLY A 193 12.55 3.28 9.06
N HIS A 194 11.80 2.24 9.42
CA HIS A 194 10.45 1.96 8.88
C HIS A 194 10.36 1.95 7.35
N GLY A 195 11.42 1.49 6.68
CA GLY A 195 11.47 1.43 5.22
C GLY A 195 11.73 2.77 4.52
N ALA A 196 11.92 3.87 5.26
CA ALA A 196 12.23 5.18 4.70
C ALA A 196 13.72 5.31 4.35
N TYR A 197 13.99 5.55 3.07
CA TYR A 197 15.30 5.91 2.55
C TYR A 197 15.28 7.39 2.14
N GLY A 198 16.11 8.18 2.82
CA GLY A 198 16.20 9.62 2.67
C GLY A 198 15.22 10.41 3.54
N VAL A 199 15.52 11.70 3.70
CA VAL A 199 14.81 12.61 4.61
C VAL A 199 13.36 12.89 4.21
N GLU A 200 13.05 12.95 2.92
CA GLU A 200 11.68 13.19 2.45
C GLU A 200 10.76 12.03 2.78
N ALA A 201 11.18 10.80 2.43
CA ALA A 201 10.43 9.60 2.77
C ALA A 201 10.25 9.43 4.28
N ALA A 202 11.26 9.84 5.08
CA ALA A 202 11.18 9.82 6.53
C ALA A 202 10.21 10.89 7.07
N SER A 203 10.25 12.09 6.52
CA SER A 203 9.33 13.17 6.91
C SER A 203 7.88 12.79 6.67
N GLU A 204 7.57 12.28 5.47
CA GLU A 204 6.22 11.77 5.18
C GLU A 204 5.84 10.60 6.08
N ASN A 205 6.78 9.67 6.35
CA ASN A 205 6.50 8.51 7.20
C ASN A 205 6.21 8.90 8.65
N TYR A 206 7.00 9.79 9.26
CA TYR A 206 6.94 10.10 10.69
C TYR A 206 5.96 11.24 11.01
N PHE A 207 5.85 12.25 10.14
CA PHE A 207 5.11 13.49 10.41
C PHE A 207 3.98 13.74 9.41
N GLY A 208 3.85 12.93 8.35
CA GLY A 208 2.79 13.07 7.36
C GLY A 208 2.88 14.33 6.49
N LYS A 209 4.06 14.94 6.37
CA LYS A 209 4.32 16.17 5.62
C LYS A 209 5.67 16.16 4.90
N SER A 210 5.85 17.06 3.93
CA SER A 210 7.11 17.18 3.18
C SER A 210 8.26 17.62 4.09
N ALA A 211 9.49 17.21 3.78
CA ALA A 211 10.66 17.64 4.54
C ALA A 211 10.88 19.16 4.48
N GLN A 212 10.32 19.83 3.46
CA GLN A 212 10.27 21.29 3.31
C GLN A 212 9.60 22.00 4.50
N GLU A 213 8.65 21.34 5.15
CA GLU A 213 7.80 21.92 6.20
C GLU A 213 8.26 21.51 7.61
N LEU A 214 9.45 20.92 7.72
CA LEU A 214 9.99 20.49 9.00
C LEU A 214 10.41 21.68 9.85
N ASN A 215 9.97 21.67 11.10
CA ASN A 215 10.47 22.57 12.12
C ASN A 215 11.76 22.02 12.76
N LEU A 216 12.43 22.84 13.58
CA LEU A 216 13.70 22.50 14.22
C LEU A 216 13.62 21.21 15.08
N ALA A 217 12.52 21.02 15.81
CA ALA A 217 12.33 19.85 16.66
C ALA A 217 12.29 18.56 15.82
N GLU A 218 11.55 18.57 14.72
CA GLU A 218 11.44 17.44 13.80
C GLU A 218 12.74 17.19 13.03
N CYS A 219 13.44 18.25 12.62
CA CYS A 219 14.77 18.16 12.01
C CYS A 219 15.76 17.42 12.94
N ALA A 220 15.76 17.77 14.23
CA ALA A 220 16.63 17.14 15.22
C ALA A 220 16.27 15.67 15.48
N ILE A 221 14.98 15.30 15.41
CA ILE A 221 14.55 13.90 15.46
C ILE A 221 15.15 13.13 14.28
N LEU A 222 14.94 13.60 13.04
CA LEU A 222 15.42 12.89 11.85
C LEU A 222 16.94 12.74 11.83
N ALA A 223 17.67 13.81 12.18
CA ALA A 223 19.13 13.80 12.28
C ALA A 223 19.66 12.87 13.40
N GLY A 224 18.82 12.50 14.36
CA GLY A 224 19.16 11.57 15.42
C GLY A 224 19.11 10.09 15.01
N LEU A 225 18.35 9.75 13.96
CA LEU A 225 18.06 8.38 13.56
C LEU A 225 19.22 7.60 12.92
N PRO A 226 20.12 8.18 12.10
CA PRO A 226 21.11 7.42 11.32
C PRO A 226 21.94 6.40 12.11
N GLN A 227 22.30 6.73 13.36
CA GLN A 227 23.12 5.87 14.21
C GLN A 227 22.47 4.50 14.49
N ALA A 228 21.17 4.49 14.78
CA ALA A 228 20.42 3.26 15.06
C ALA A 228 18.92 3.46 14.80
N PRO A 229 18.48 3.49 13.52
CA PRO A 229 17.13 3.93 13.16
C PRO A 229 16.01 3.14 13.85
N SER A 230 16.18 1.83 14.00
CA SER A 230 15.21 0.97 14.70
C SER A 230 15.16 1.19 16.22
N ARG A 231 16.28 1.58 16.85
CA ARG A 231 16.39 1.78 18.31
C ARG A 231 15.88 3.14 18.74
N TYR A 232 16.03 4.15 17.87
CA TYR A 232 15.59 5.52 18.08
C TYR A 232 14.30 5.85 17.34
N SER A 233 13.57 4.84 16.88
CA SER A 233 12.29 5.01 16.19
C SER A 233 11.27 5.77 17.06
N PRO A 234 10.82 6.97 16.68
CA PRO A 234 9.80 7.74 17.40
C PRO A 234 8.48 6.96 17.59
N PHE A 235 8.16 6.07 16.63
CA PHE A 235 6.97 5.21 16.71
C PHE A 235 6.97 4.16 17.81
N ARG A 236 8.13 3.61 18.13
CA ARG A 236 8.25 2.41 18.96
C ARG A 236 8.92 2.72 20.30
N TYR A 237 9.79 3.72 20.31
CA TYR A 237 10.59 4.10 21.47
C TYR A 237 10.67 5.64 21.58
N PRO A 238 9.53 6.33 21.82
CA PRO A 238 9.46 7.79 21.84
C PRO A 238 10.46 8.42 22.81
N GLU A 239 10.62 7.87 24.02
CA GLU A 239 11.59 8.35 25.00
C GLU A 239 13.05 8.30 24.50
N ARG A 240 13.43 7.22 23.82
CA ARG A 240 14.79 7.09 23.25
C ARG A 240 14.99 8.05 22.09
N ALA A 241 13.96 8.25 21.28
CA ALA A 241 13.97 9.24 20.20
C ALA A 241 14.13 10.65 20.77
N LYS A 242 13.43 10.97 21.87
CA LYS A 242 13.52 12.25 22.57
C LYS A 242 14.92 12.52 23.13
N GLN A 243 15.53 11.55 23.80
CA GLN A 243 16.92 11.65 24.27
C GLN A 243 17.89 11.91 23.12
N ARG A 244 17.67 11.24 21.99
CA ARG A 244 18.49 11.42 20.79
C ARG A 244 18.27 12.80 20.14
N GLN A 245 17.04 13.31 20.14
CA GLN A 245 16.72 14.67 19.71
C GLN A 245 17.47 15.71 20.54
N ILE A 246 17.43 15.60 21.87
CA ILE A 246 18.13 16.51 22.80
C ILE A 246 19.63 16.51 22.50
N TYR A 247 20.22 15.33 22.29
CA TYR A 247 21.62 15.22 21.89
C TYR A 247 21.92 16.02 20.61
N VAL A 248 21.09 15.91 19.57
CA VAL A 248 21.27 16.66 18.32
C VAL A 248 21.15 18.16 18.54
N LEU A 249 20.13 18.60 19.29
CA LEU A 249 19.93 20.03 19.58
C LEU A 249 21.11 20.63 20.35
N ASN A 250 21.64 19.93 21.36
CA ASN A 250 22.83 20.36 22.09
C ASN A 250 24.05 20.45 21.17
N ARG A 251 24.24 19.49 20.27
CA ARG A 251 25.30 19.56 19.25
C ARG A 251 25.12 20.75 18.31
N MET A 252 23.89 21.09 17.92
CA MET A 252 23.62 22.28 17.09
C MET A 252 23.93 23.58 17.84
N VAL A 253 23.69 23.65 19.15
CA VAL A 253 24.10 24.79 20.00
C VAL A 253 25.62 24.89 20.07
N GLU A 254 26.32 23.78 20.34
CA GLU A 254 27.78 23.74 20.46
C GLU A 254 28.49 24.20 19.17
N GLU A 255 27.93 23.88 18.01
CA GLU A 255 28.45 24.32 16.70
C GLU A 255 27.96 25.73 16.30
N GLY A 256 27.14 26.39 17.13
CA GLY A 256 26.64 27.75 16.92
C GLY A 256 25.57 27.87 15.83
N PHE A 257 24.88 26.77 15.49
CA PHE A 257 23.83 26.77 14.47
C PHE A 257 22.48 27.28 14.98
N ILE A 258 22.24 27.14 16.29
CA ILE A 258 21.03 27.60 16.99
C ILE A 258 21.41 28.17 18.36
N THR A 259 20.52 28.96 18.95
CA THR A 259 20.69 29.47 20.32
C THR A 259 20.19 28.47 21.36
N ASN A 260 20.60 28.63 22.62
CA ASN A 260 20.06 27.86 23.75
C ASN A 260 18.53 28.02 23.90
N ILE A 261 18.00 29.20 23.58
CA ILE A 261 16.56 29.48 23.62
C ILE A 261 15.83 28.63 22.57
N GLN A 262 16.30 28.65 21.31
CA GLN A 262 15.73 27.84 20.23
C GLN A 262 15.81 26.34 20.51
N ALA A 263 16.91 25.87 21.11
CA ALA A 263 17.05 24.49 21.53
C ALA A 263 16.00 24.11 22.59
N THR A 264 15.79 24.97 23.59
CA THR A 264 14.82 24.74 24.67
C THR A 264 13.38 24.72 24.15
N GLU A 265 13.04 25.66 23.26
CA GLU A 265 11.74 25.69 22.57
C GLU A 265 11.51 24.41 21.74
N ALA A 266 12.52 23.95 21.00
CA ALA A 266 12.44 22.73 20.21
C ALA A 266 12.32 21.46 21.07
N ILE A 267 12.95 21.44 22.26
CA ILE A 267 12.80 20.34 23.23
C ILE A 267 11.38 20.31 23.80
N ASN A 268 10.78 21.46 24.09
CA ASN A 268 9.44 21.51 24.68
C ASN A 268 8.31 21.40 23.66
N LYS A 269 8.62 21.48 22.36
CA LYS A 269 7.63 21.31 21.30
C LYS A 269 7.09 19.87 21.28
N GLU A 270 5.77 19.76 21.35
CA GLU A 270 5.06 18.50 21.17
C GLU A 270 5.18 18.03 19.71
N LEU A 271 5.48 16.75 19.53
CA LEU A 271 5.70 16.14 18.22
C LEU A 271 4.50 15.28 17.85
N ASP A 272 3.82 15.65 16.78
CA ASP A 272 2.69 14.91 16.21
C ASP A 272 3.21 13.79 15.30
N ILE A 273 3.54 12.65 15.91
CA ILE A 273 4.03 11.46 15.21
C ILE A 273 2.85 10.70 14.58
N LYS A 274 2.78 10.69 13.24
CA LYS A 274 1.64 10.15 12.48
C LYS A 274 1.71 8.65 12.26
N PRO A 275 0.64 7.87 12.50
CA PRO A 275 0.67 6.43 12.22
C PRO A 275 0.98 6.17 10.74
N ARG A 276 1.70 5.07 10.48
CA ARG A 276 2.08 4.69 9.12
C ARG A 276 0.84 4.38 8.28
N LYS A 277 0.63 5.18 7.23
CA LYS A 277 -0.41 4.92 6.22
C LYS A 277 0.01 3.82 5.26
N ASN A 278 -0.94 2.99 4.85
CA ASN A 278 -0.76 2.05 3.75
C ASN A 278 -1.73 2.41 2.63
N TRP A 279 -1.31 3.35 1.79
CA TRP A 279 -2.08 3.87 0.66
C TRP A 279 -2.70 2.78 -0.20
N TYR A 280 -1.97 1.67 -0.43
CA TYR A 280 -2.44 0.56 -1.25
C TYR A 280 -3.73 -0.10 -0.73
N ILE A 281 -3.99 -0.11 0.58
CA ILE A 281 -5.11 -0.86 1.20
C ILE A 281 -6.28 0.04 1.62
N GLU A 282 -6.05 1.34 1.82
CA GLU A 282 -7.01 2.22 2.49
C GLU A 282 -8.27 2.48 1.65
N GLU A 283 -8.13 3.16 0.50
CA GLU A 283 -9.28 3.75 -0.18
C GLU A 283 -9.86 2.85 -1.29
N VAL A 284 -9.03 2.48 -2.27
CA VAL A 284 -9.44 1.83 -3.54
C VAL A 284 -8.62 0.55 -3.84
N PRO A 285 -8.50 -0.41 -2.90
CA PRO A 285 -7.51 -1.48 -2.97
C PRO A 285 -7.67 -2.44 -4.16
N VAL A 286 -8.91 -2.74 -4.55
CA VAL A 286 -9.19 -3.59 -5.72
C VAL A 286 -8.73 -2.91 -7.01
N TYR A 287 -8.91 -1.59 -7.10
CA TYR A 287 -8.53 -0.78 -8.25
C TYR A 287 -7.00 -0.62 -8.33
N THR A 288 -6.35 -0.34 -7.21
CA THR A 288 -4.89 -0.19 -7.14
C THR A 288 -4.19 -1.51 -7.45
N GLU A 289 -4.72 -2.65 -7.01
CA GLU A 289 -4.21 -3.96 -7.41
C GLU A 289 -4.39 -4.23 -8.91
N HIS A 290 -5.52 -3.80 -9.49
CA HIS A 290 -5.71 -3.89 -10.94
C HIS A 290 -4.66 -3.09 -11.71
N ILE A 291 -4.38 -1.84 -11.29
CA ILE A 291 -3.31 -1.00 -11.84
C ILE A 291 -1.94 -1.66 -11.67
N ARG A 292 -1.62 -2.16 -10.47
CA ARG A 292 -0.34 -2.84 -10.20
C ARG A 292 -0.09 -3.98 -11.18
N ARG A 293 -1.11 -4.83 -11.39
CA ARG A 293 -1.04 -5.95 -12.33
C ARG A 293 -0.91 -5.49 -13.77
N TYR A 294 -1.63 -4.45 -14.17
CA TYR A 294 -1.52 -3.87 -15.51
C TYR A 294 -0.07 -3.42 -15.79
N ILE A 295 0.51 -2.62 -14.90
CA ILE A 295 1.86 -2.08 -15.05
C ILE A 295 2.91 -3.20 -15.00
N SER A 296 2.79 -4.12 -14.03
CA SER A 296 3.69 -5.28 -13.90
C SER A 296 3.68 -6.14 -15.16
N ASN A 297 2.50 -6.43 -15.73
CA ASN A 297 2.38 -7.25 -16.94
C ASN A 297 2.89 -6.54 -18.20
N LYS A 298 2.68 -5.22 -18.32
CA LYS A 298 2.99 -4.45 -19.53
C LYS A 298 4.44 -3.92 -19.56
N TYR A 299 4.92 -3.43 -18.41
CA TYR A 299 6.20 -2.73 -18.27
C TYR A 299 7.22 -3.50 -17.42
N GLY A 300 6.79 -4.53 -16.68
CA GLY A 300 7.64 -5.32 -15.80
C GLY A 300 7.78 -4.75 -14.39
N ASP A 301 8.15 -5.62 -13.46
CA ASP A 301 8.26 -5.29 -12.03
C ASP A 301 9.38 -4.27 -11.74
N ASP A 302 10.47 -4.30 -12.50
CA ASP A 302 11.57 -3.35 -12.26
C ASP A 302 11.15 -1.90 -12.57
N ILE A 303 10.38 -1.67 -13.65
CA ILE A 303 9.82 -0.35 -13.93
C ILE A 303 8.84 0.05 -12.83
N LEU A 304 7.90 -0.84 -12.47
CA LEU A 304 6.91 -0.58 -11.43
C LEU A 304 7.53 -0.19 -10.08
N TYR A 305 8.54 -0.93 -9.61
CA TYR A 305 9.05 -0.80 -8.25
C TYR A 305 10.31 0.06 -8.10
N LYS A 306 10.95 0.47 -9.20
CA LYS A 306 12.22 1.21 -9.17
C LYS A 306 12.22 2.49 -10.00
N GLU A 307 11.46 2.57 -11.10
CA GLU A 307 11.61 3.69 -12.05
C GLU A 307 10.86 4.96 -11.63
N GLY A 308 9.94 4.91 -10.67
CA GLY A 308 9.34 6.10 -10.10
C GLY A 308 8.22 6.71 -10.92
N LEU A 309 7.33 5.87 -11.43
CA LEU A 309 6.24 6.33 -12.31
C LEU A 309 5.25 7.22 -11.55
N LYS A 310 4.64 8.18 -12.25
CA LYS A 310 3.42 8.86 -11.81
C LYS A 310 2.26 8.34 -12.65
N ILE A 311 1.34 7.63 -12.01
CA ILE A 311 0.21 6.98 -12.67
C ILE A 311 -1.06 7.73 -12.28
N TYR A 312 -1.81 8.20 -13.27
CA TYR A 312 -3.08 8.88 -13.10
C TYR A 312 -4.21 7.91 -13.44
N ALA A 313 -5.04 7.59 -12.46
CA ALA A 313 -6.15 6.65 -12.58
C ALA A 313 -7.46 7.38 -12.84
N ALA A 314 -8.40 6.69 -13.49
CA ALA A 314 -9.74 7.24 -13.76
C ALA A 314 -10.69 7.16 -12.54
N VAL A 315 -10.28 6.48 -11.48
CA VAL A 315 -11.11 6.22 -10.28
C VAL A 315 -11.50 7.51 -9.58
N ASN A 316 -12.77 7.59 -9.18
CA ASN A 316 -13.28 8.64 -8.32
C ASN A 316 -13.43 8.10 -6.90
N ILE A 317 -12.68 8.68 -5.95
CA ILE A 317 -12.62 8.17 -4.56
C ILE A 317 -13.97 8.31 -3.87
N GLU A 318 -14.70 9.41 -4.06
CA GLU A 318 -15.98 9.61 -3.37
C GLU A 318 -17.06 8.65 -3.87
N MET A 319 -17.15 8.45 -5.19
CA MET A 319 -18.03 7.43 -5.76
C MET A 319 -17.65 6.03 -5.29
N GLN A 320 -16.35 5.71 -5.17
CA GLN A 320 -15.91 4.44 -4.64
C GLN A 320 -16.36 4.23 -3.19
N LYS A 321 -16.20 5.25 -2.33
CA LYS A 321 -16.62 5.18 -0.92
C LYS A 321 -18.11 4.90 -0.79
N ILE A 322 -18.94 5.63 -1.53
CA ILE A 322 -20.39 5.41 -1.57
C ILE A 322 -20.71 3.99 -2.04
N ALA A 323 -20.10 3.54 -3.14
CA ALA A 323 -20.33 2.21 -3.67
C ALA A 323 -19.93 1.09 -2.70
N ARG A 324 -18.81 1.24 -1.99
CA ARG A 324 -18.39 0.27 -0.96
C ARG A 324 -19.39 0.24 0.21
N GLY A 325 -19.82 1.40 0.69
CA GLY A 325 -20.81 1.50 1.77
C GLY A 325 -22.15 0.86 1.41
N GLU A 326 -22.67 1.12 0.21
CA GLU A 326 -23.95 0.52 -0.25
C GLU A 326 -23.84 -0.98 -0.50
N ILE A 327 -22.70 -1.46 -1.04
CA ILE A 327 -22.45 -2.89 -1.20
C ILE A 327 -22.37 -3.59 0.16
N GLU A 328 -21.64 -3.02 1.12
CA GLU A 328 -21.54 -3.55 2.47
C GLU A 328 -22.92 -3.63 3.13
N LYS A 329 -23.66 -2.51 3.13
CA LYS A 329 -25.02 -2.45 3.65
C LYS A 329 -25.93 -3.50 3.00
N GLY A 330 -25.95 -3.57 1.66
CA GLY A 330 -26.76 -4.54 0.92
C GLY A 330 -26.39 -6.00 1.21
N LEU A 331 -25.10 -6.30 1.44
CA LEU A 331 -24.64 -7.62 1.86
C LEU A 331 -25.13 -7.99 3.26
N TYR A 332 -25.04 -7.06 4.23
CA TYR A 332 -25.59 -7.28 5.57
C TYR A 332 -27.11 -7.47 5.55
N GLU A 333 -27.85 -6.65 4.79
CA GLU A 333 -29.29 -6.78 4.64
C GLU A 333 -29.70 -8.10 3.97
N LEU A 334 -28.99 -8.52 2.92
CA LEU A 334 -29.19 -9.82 2.27
C LEU A 334 -28.95 -10.96 3.25
N ASP A 335 -27.84 -10.91 3.99
CA ASP A 335 -27.44 -11.97 4.90
C ASP A 335 -28.40 -12.11 6.08
N LYS A 336 -28.90 -10.99 6.62
CA LYS A 336 -29.98 -11.00 7.63
C LYS A 336 -31.29 -11.57 7.09
N ARG A 337 -31.63 -11.29 5.83
CA ARG A 337 -32.79 -11.92 5.16
C ARG A 337 -32.63 -13.43 5.02
N GLN A 338 -31.41 -13.97 5.02
CA GLN A 338 -31.16 -15.42 4.96
C GLN A 338 -31.21 -16.11 6.32
N GLY A 339 -31.30 -15.36 7.43
CA GLY A 339 -31.34 -15.91 8.79
C GLY A 339 -29.96 -16.00 9.45
N TYR A 340 -29.95 -16.37 10.72
CA TYR A 340 -28.75 -16.40 11.57
C TYR A 340 -28.16 -17.80 11.68
N ARG A 341 -26.85 -17.91 11.44
CA ARG A 341 -26.14 -19.19 11.39
C ARG A 341 -25.68 -19.71 12.75
N GLY A 342 -26.01 -19.01 13.83
CA GLY A 342 -25.58 -19.34 15.19
C GLY A 342 -24.35 -18.54 15.63
N PRO A 343 -23.97 -18.67 16.93
CA PRO A 343 -22.82 -17.98 17.50
C PRO A 343 -21.51 -18.44 16.87
N ILE A 344 -20.47 -17.62 16.99
CA ILE A 344 -19.11 -17.92 16.49
C ILE A 344 -18.55 -19.15 17.20
N LYS A 345 -18.74 -19.20 18.52
CA LYS A 345 -18.40 -20.30 19.42
C LYS A 345 -19.21 -20.17 20.71
N HIS A 346 -19.22 -21.22 21.52
CA HIS A 346 -19.83 -21.23 22.85
C HIS A 346 -18.73 -21.45 23.89
N LEU A 347 -18.69 -20.61 24.92
CA LEU A 347 -17.71 -20.65 26.01
C LEU A 347 -18.31 -21.28 27.26
N GLN A 348 -17.51 -22.08 27.97
CA GLN A 348 -17.86 -22.50 29.32
C GLN A 348 -17.72 -21.32 30.31
N PRO A 349 -18.45 -21.33 31.45
CA PRO A 349 -18.44 -20.22 32.40
C PRO A 349 -17.05 -19.76 32.85
N GLU A 350 -16.10 -20.69 32.98
CA GLU A 350 -14.73 -20.44 33.41
C GLU A 350 -13.90 -19.70 32.34
N GLU A 351 -14.28 -19.81 31.07
CA GLU A 351 -13.58 -19.22 29.92
C GLU A 351 -14.06 -17.79 29.61
N ILE A 352 -15.21 -17.38 30.17
CA ILE A 352 -15.81 -16.06 29.89
C ILE A 352 -14.89 -14.93 30.37
N GLU A 353 -14.26 -15.09 31.54
CA GLU A 353 -13.42 -14.05 32.13
C GLU A 353 -12.10 -13.88 31.37
N SER A 354 -11.47 -14.98 30.94
CA SER A 354 -10.25 -14.93 30.13
C SER A 354 -10.52 -14.30 28.76
N PHE A 355 -11.60 -14.71 28.09
CA PHE A 355 -12.00 -14.13 26.80
C PHE A 355 -12.34 -12.63 26.92
N SER A 356 -13.00 -12.21 28.00
CA SER A 356 -13.30 -10.80 28.25
C SER A 356 -12.02 -9.97 28.43
N LYS A 357 -10.98 -10.50 29.08
CA LYS A 357 -9.68 -9.81 29.21
C LYS A 357 -8.95 -9.67 27.87
N GLU A 358 -9.04 -10.67 27.00
CA GLU A 358 -8.50 -10.59 25.64
C GLU A 358 -9.19 -9.48 24.84
N LEU A 359 -10.53 -9.43 24.87
CA LEU A 359 -11.31 -8.36 24.23
C LEU A 359 -11.01 -6.98 24.83
N GLN A 360 -10.77 -6.88 26.13
CA GLN A 360 -10.41 -5.62 26.78
C GLN A 360 -9.06 -5.09 26.27
N THR A 361 -8.07 -5.98 26.10
CA THR A 361 -6.75 -5.63 25.55
C THR A 361 -6.87 -5.12 24.11
N GLU A 362 -7.84 -5.64 23.35
CA GLU A 362 -8.16 -5.15 22.00
C GLU A 362 -8.90 -3.80 22.05
N ALA A 363 -9.87 -3.65 22.94
CA ALA A 363 -10.63 -2.41 23.13
C ALA A 363 -9.76 -1.24 23.64
N GLU A 364 -8.69 -1.50 24.38
CA GLU A 364 -7.71 -0.48 24.80
C GLU A 364 -6.91 0.08 23.63
N LYS A 365 -6.69 -0.73 22.58
CA LYS A 365 -6.03 -0.28 21.34
C LYS A 365 -6.99 0.48 20.42
N ALA A 366 -8.27 0.12 20.46
CA ALA A 366 -9.31 0.74 19.66
C ALA A 366 -10.61 0.81 20.49
N PRO A 367 -10.94 1.99 21.07
CA PRO A 367 -12.15 2.17 21.86
C PRO A 367 -13.43 1.75 21.12
N LEU A 368 -14.49 1.51 21.90
CA LEU A 368 -15.83 1.28 21.35
C LEU A 368 -16.41 2.60 20.86
N GLU A 369 -16.90 2.59 19.63
CA GLU A 369 -17.48 3.73 18.94
C GLU A 369 -18.78 3.29 18.24
N GLU A 370 -19.70 4.23 18.04
CA GLU A 370 -20.93 3.98 17.32
C GLU A 370 -20.66 3.47 15.90
N GLY A 371 -21.40 2.45 15.48
CA GLY A 371 -21.27 1.79 14.19
C GLY A 371 -20.22 0.67 14.14
N LYS A 372 -19.32 0.58 15.14
CA LYS A 372 -18.29 -0.46 15.19
C LYS A 372 -18.89 -1.85 15.39
N ILE A 373 -18.43 -2.82 14.61
CA ILE A 373 -18.75 -4.24 14.79
C ILE A 373 -17.63 -4.90 15.59
N THR A 374 -17.98 -5.61 16.65
CA THR A 374 -17.02 -6.29 17.53
C THR A 374 -17.59 -7.62 18.02
N GLN A 375 -16.74 -8.46 18.59
CA GLN A 375 -17.17 -9.65 19.32
C GLN A 375 -17.61 -9.28 20.74
N GLY A 376 -18.57 -10.04 21.26
CA GLY A 376 -18.99 -9.99 22.65
C GLY A 376 -19.50 -11.35 23.11
N VAL A 377 -19.48 -11.58 24.41
CA VAL A 377 -19.98 -12.82 25.02
C VAL A 377 -21.32 -12.57 25.72
N VAL A 378 -22.30 -13.42 25.46
CA VAL A 378 -23.61 -13.36 26.10
C VAL A 378 -23.47 -13.82 27.55
N ILE A 379 -23.86 -12.95 28.49
CA ILE A 379 -23.81 -13.24 29.94
C ILE A 379 -25.19 -13.37 30.57
N GLU A 380 -26.23 -12.85 29.92
CA GLU A 380 -27.62 -12.97 30.38
C GLU A 380 -28.57 -12.99 29.18
N VAL A 381 -29.58 -13.86 29.24
CA VAL A 381 -30.68 -13.93 28.27
C VAL A 381 -32.00 -13.86 29.03
N ASN A 382 -32.80 -12.84 28.78
CA ASN A 382 -34.03 -12.56 29.50
C ASN A 382 -35.24 -12.57 28.55
N ASN A 383 -35.99 -13.67 28.56
CA ASN A 383 -37.20 -13.82 27.72
C ASN A 383 -38.41 -13.03 28.23
N LYS A 384 -38.41 -12.53 29.47
CA LYS A 384 -39.52 -11.73 30.01
C LYS A 384 -39.40 -10.27 29.60
N ASN A 385 -38.17 -9.77 29.58
CA ASN A 385 -37.83 -8.40 29.20
C ASN A 385 -37.40 -8.27 27.75
N ASP A 386 -37.35 -9.39 27.01
CA ASP A 386 -36.90 -9.47 25.62
C ASP A 386 -35.53 -8.83 25.37
N THR A 387 -34.60 -9.08 26.30
CA THR A 387 -33.24 -8.52 26.29
C THR A 387 -32.15 -9.59 26.42
N VAL A 388 -30.99 -9.28 25.87
CA VAL A 388 -29.74 -10.03 26.04
C VAL A 388 -28.66 -9.07 26.52
N VAL A 389 -27.93 -9.45 27.57
CA VAL A 389 -26.77 -8.70 28.04
C VAL A 389 -25.51 -9.34 27.50
N VAL A 390 -24.69 -8.52 26.87
CA VAL A 390 -23.44 -8.93 26.21
C VAL A 390 -22.28 -8.19 26.86
N ARG A 391 -21.22 -8.91 27.20
CA ARG A 391 -19.99 -8.33 27.72
C ARG A 391 -18.99 -8.13 26.57
N ILE A 392 -18.44 -6.92 26.46
CA ILE A 392 -17.44 -6.51 25.49
C ILE A 392 -16.27 -5.93 26.27
N GLY A 393 -15.26 -6.76 26.59
CA GLY A 393 -14.21 -6.37 27.51
C GLY A 393 -14.75 -6.09 28.91
N ASN A 394 -14.47 -4.89 29.44
CA ASN A 394 -15.00 -4.40 30.71
C ASN A 394 -16.35 -3.69 30.58
N THR A 395 -16.85 -3.51 29.36
CA THR A 395 -18.13 -2.82 29.12
C THR A 395 -19.26 -3.81 28.90
N LEU A 396 -20.48 -3.38 29.21
CA LEU A 396 -21.69 -4.14 28.97
C LEU A 396 -22.51 -3.49 27.86
N GLY A 397 -23.16 -4.31 27.04
CA GLY A 397 -24.15 -3.87 26.09
C GLY A 397 -25.43 -4.69 26.18
N ILE A 398 -26.50 -4.13 25.64
CA ILE A 398 -27.83 -4.72 25.66
C ILE A 398 -28.34 -4.82 24.23
N ILE A 399 -28.75 -6.03 23.84
CA ILE A 399 -29.51 -6.29 22.61
C ILE A 399 -30.97 -6.44 23.01
N ARG A 400 -31.87 -5.72 22.33
CA ARG A 400 -33.33 -5.95 22.43
C ARG A 400 -33.79 -6.90 21.33
N ILE A 401 -34.91 -7.58 21.54
CA ILE A 401 -35.49 -8.47 20.53
C ILE A 401 -35.63 -7.81 19.16
N GLU A 402 -36.02 -6.53 19.07
CA GLU A 402 -36.15 -5.80 17.79
C GLU A 402 -34.88 -5.83 16.95
N ASN A 403 -33.72 -5.84 17.60
CA ASN A 403 -32.41 -5.83 16.99
C ASN A 403 -31.89 -7.23 16.60
N MET A 404 -32.66 -8.28 16.90
CA MET A 404 -32.33 -9.68 16.57
C MET A 404 -33.52 -10.49 16.01
N ARG A 405 -34.68 -9.87 15.72
CA ARG A 405 -35.87 -10.57 15.15
C ARG A 405 -35.56 -11.34 13.86
N TRP A 406 -34.56 -10.88 13.12
CA TRP A 406 -34.12 -11.49 11.88
C TRP A 406 -33.41 -12.84 12.08
N ALA A 407 -32.95 -13.13 13.31
CA ALA A 407 -32.03 -14.21 13.64
C ALA A 407 -32.67 -15.60 13.72
N ARG A 408 -33.59 -15.88 12.81
CA ARG A 408 -34.21 -17.20 12.62
C ARG A 408 -33.23 -18.18 12.00
N LYS A 409 -33.48 -19.48 12.18
CA LYS A 409 -32.72 -20.51 11.46
C LYS A 409 -32.85 -20.33 9.94
N PRO A 410 -31.75 -20.40 9.17
CA PRO A 410 -31.80 -20.27 7.72
C PRO A 410 -32.70 -21.34 7.10
N ASP A 411 -33.70 -20.89 6.35
CA ASP A 411 -34.63 -21.75 5.61
C ASP A 411 -34.93 -21.09 4.26
N PRO A 412 -34.56 -21.71 3.13
CA PRO A 412 -34.80 -21.16 1.79
C PRO A 412 -36.28 -21.25 1.36
N GLU A 413 -37.09 -22.11 1.97
CA GLU A 413 -38.49 -22.32 1.59
C GLU A 413 -39.43 -21.30 2.25
N ILE A 414 -38.98 -20.67 3.35
CA ILE A 414 -39.79 -19.72 4.10
C ILE A 414 -39.37 -18.28 3.80
N ALA A 415 -40.33 -17.47 3.38
CA ALA A 415 -40.07 -16.07 3.12
C ALA A 415 -39.63 -15.34 4.41
N TYR A 416 -38.62 -14.48 4.31
CA TYR A 416 -37.96 -13.89 5.48
C TYR A 416 -38.87 -13.08 6.42
N PHE A 417 -39.99 -12.60 5.91
CA PHE A 417 -40.97 -11.84 6.70
C PHE A 417 -41.96 -12.73 7.45
N GLN A 418 -42.05 -14.03 7.11
CA GLN A 418 -43.00 -14.97 7.72
C GLN A 418 -42.46 -15.61 9.00
N ALA A 419 -41.14 -15.81 9.10
CA ALA A 419 -40.51 -16.38 10.29
C ALA A 419 -39.68 -15.28 10.99
N ARG A 420 -40.08 -14.89 12.20
CA ARG A 420 -39.33 -13.96 13.06
C ARG A 420 -39.22 -14.55 14.44
N VAL A 421 -38.06 -14.35 15.06
CA VAL A 421 -37.80 -14.74 16.45
C VAL A 421 -38.70 -13.93 17.37
N GLN A 422 -39.32 -14.60 18.34
CA GLN A 422 -40.17 -13.96 19.34
C GLN A 422 -39.42 -13.71 20.64
N HIS A 423 -38.63 -14.68 21.10
CA HIS A 423 -37.86 -14.56 22.33
C HIS A 423 -36.35 -14.74 22.11
N PRO A 424 -35.49 -13.98 22.82
CA PRO A 424 -34.05 -14.08 22.66
C PRO A 424 -33.48 -15.48 22.91
N GLY A 425 -34.05 -16.23 23.86
CA GLY A 425 -33.62 -17.59 24.20
C GLY A 425 -33.88 -18.64 23.12
N GLU A 426 -34.61 -18.32 22.05
CA GLU A 426 -34.72 -19.20 20.87
C GLU A 426 -33.43 -19.21 20.04
N VAL A 427 -32.59 -18.17 20.21
CA VAL A 427 -31.44 -17.89 19.34
C VAL A 427 -30.12 -17.93 20.10
N LEU A 428 -30.09 -17.37 21.31
CA LEU A 428 -28.87 -17.14 22.08
C LEU A 428 -28.96 -17.78 23.47
N SER A 429 -27.82 -18.26 23.93
CA SER A 429 -27.60 -18.82 25.26
C SER A 429 -26.44 -18.14 25.96
N VAL A 430 -26.43 -18.18 27.30
CA VAL A 430 -25.28 -17.70 28.09
C VAL A 430 -24.03 -18.47 27.70
N GLY A 431 -22.91 -17.77 27.47
CA GLY A 431 -21.65 -18.32 26.96
C GLY A 431 -21.47 -18.16 25.45
N ASP A 432 -22.51 -17.78 24.70
CA ASP A 432 -22.38 -17.57 23.26
C ASP A 432 -21.49 -16.38 22.92
N VAL A 433 -20.52 -16.59 22.05
CA VAL A 433 -19.72 -15.51 21.44
C VAL A 433 -20.36 -15.09 20.14
N ILE A 434 -20.76 -13.82 20.06
CA ILE A 434 -21.53 -13.26 18.96
C ILE A 434 -20.86 -12.00 18.42
N LEU A 435 -21.23 -11.64 17.19
CA LEU A 435 -20.89 -10.34 16.63
C LEU A 435 -22.01 -9.34 16.94
N VAL A 436 -21.60 -8.16 17.37
CA VAL A 436 -22.52 -7.08 17.72
C VAL A 436 -22.06 -5.78 17.10
N LYS A 437 -23.01 -5.00 16.59
CA LYS A 437 -22.79 -3.62 16.16
C LYS A 437 -23.15 -2.68 17.30
N VAL A 438 -22.20 -1.82 17.68
CA VAL A 438 -22.42 -0.78 18.68
C VAL A 438 -23.31 0.31 18.09
N LYS A 439 -24.37 0.70 18.79
CA LYS A 439 -25.21 1.85 18.43
C LYS A 439 -24.79 3.04 19.29
N ASN A 440 -25.67 3.49 20.17
CA ASN A 440 -25.43 4.59 21.09
C ASN A 440 -25.29 4.11 22.54
N LYS A 441 -24.60 4.90 23.35
CA LYS A 441 -24.49 4.67 24.80
C LYS A 441 -25.85 4.93 25.46
N LEU A 442 -26.22 4.12 26.46
CA LEU A 442 -27.40 4.34 27.26
C LEU A 442 -27.19 5.56 28.16
N LEU A 443 -28.14 6.49 28.14
CA LEU A 443 -28.13 7.69 28.98
C LEU A 443 -27.92 7.32 30.45
N ASN A 444 -27.00 8.02 31.12
CA ASN A 444 -26.69 7.86 32.54
C ASN A 444 -26.20 6.46 32.96
N THR A 445 -25.65 5.67 32.04
CA THR A 445 -25.02 4.37 32.36
C THR A 445 -23.75 4.15 31.55
N ASP A 446 -22.92 3.19 31.95
CA ASP A 446 -21.77 2.71 31.16
C ASP A 446 -22.12 1.58 30.18
N ARG A 447 -23.39 1.50 29.75
CA ARG A 447 -23.88 0.45 28.85
C ARG A 447 -24.13 0.96 27.45
N TRP A 448 -24.09 0.06 26.47
CA TRP A 448 -24.33 0.35 25.05
C TRP A 448 -25.57 -0.37 24.51
N TRP A 449 -26.31 0.28 23.61
CA TRP A 449 -27.27 -0.43 22.76
C TRP A 449 -26.52 -1.17 21.66
N LEU A 450 -26.89 -2.42 21.43
CA LEU A 450 -26.25 -3.31 20.47
C LEU A 450 -27.27 -3.87 19.47
N ASP A 451 -26.83 -4.08 18.23
CA ASP A 451 -27.52 -4.90 17.24
C ASP A 451 -26.79 -6.24 17.06
N LEU A 452 -27.54 -7.35 16.98
CA LEU A 452 -26.95 -8.64 16.62
C LEU A 452 -26.51 -8.58 15.15
N GLU A 453 -25.28 -8.99 14.90
CA GLU A 453 -24.68 -9.05 13.57
C GLU A 453 -24.10 -10.42 13.26
N GLN A 454 -23.85 -10.66 11.98
CA GLN A 454 -23.04 -11.78 11.51
C GLN A 454 -22.26 -11.35 10.26
N VAL A 455 -21.12 -11.98 10.01
CA VAL A 455 -20.32 -11.71 8.81
C VAL A 455 -21.05 -12.25 7.58
N PRO A 456 -21.34 -11.42 6.55
CA PRO A 456 -21.99 -11.89 5.33
C PRO A 456 -21.14 -12.92 4.58
N LYS A 457 -21.74 -14.07 4.25
CA LYS A 457 -21.07 -15.08 3.40
C LYS A 457 -21.10 -14.71 1.92
N ALA A 458 -22.15 -14.00 1.50
CA ALA A 458 -22.31 -13.55 0.13
C ALA A 458 -21.19 -12.58 -0.25
N GLN A 459 -20.84 -12.58 -1.54
CA GLN A 459 -19.89 -11.66 -2.14
C GLN A 459 -20.63 -10.80 -3.16
N ALA A 460 -20.12 -9.60 -3.40
CA ALA A 460 -20.68 -8.69 -4.38
C ALA A 460 -19.56 -8.04 -5.21
N ALA A 461 -19.95 -7.53 -6.37
CA ALA A 461 -19.09 -6.72 -7.22
C ALA A 461 -19.91 -5.58 -7.80
N LEU A 462 -19.27 -4.43 -7.98
CA LEU A 462 -19.85 -3.25 -8.58
C LEU A 462 -18.81 -2.60 -9.49
N LEU A 463 -19.23 -2.22 -10.69
CA LEU A 463 -18.39 -1.53 -11.65
C LEU A 463 -19.17 -0.36 -12.23
N CYS A 464 -18.59 0.84 -12.22
CA CYS A 464 -19.18 2.02 -12.83
C CYS A 464 -18.25 2.54 -13.92
N ILE A 465 -18.76 2.64 -15.14
CA ILE A 465 -18.02 3.13 -16.31
C ILE A 465 -18.77 4.32 -16.90
N GLU A 466 -18.04 5.41 -17.11
CA GLU A 466 -18.53 6.56 -17.88
C GLU A 466 -18.68 6.15 -19.35
N SER A 467 -19.92 6.11 -19.84
CA SER A 467 -20.23 5.51 -21.15
C SER A 467 -19.66 6.28 -22.34
N GLU A 468 -19.32 7.55 -22.15
CA GLU A 468 -18.72 8.40 -23.17
C GLU A 468 -17.20 8.20 -23.29
N THR A 469 -16.49 8.13 -22.17
CA THR A 469 -15.01 8.11 -22.18
C THR A 469 -14.44 6.71 -21.99
N GLY A 470 -15.24 5.80 -21.44
CA GLY A 470 -14.78 4.52 -20.93
C GLY A 470 -14.09 4.61 -19.57
N TYR A 471 -14.03 5.78 -18.92
CA TYR A 471 -13.41 5.95 -17.60
C TYR A 471 -14.10 5.09 -16.55
N VAL A 472 -13.33 4.19 -15.95
CA VAL A 472 -13.84 3.35 -14.87
C VAL A 472 -13.75 4.15 -13.57
N LYS A 473 -14.89 4.69 -13.14
CA LYS A 473 -14.98 5.55 -11.95
C LYS A 473 -15.01 4.75 -10.64
N VAL A 474 -15.56 3.54 -10.67
CA VAL A 474 -15.70 2.68 -9.47
C VAL A 474 -15.40 1.23 -9.81
N MET A 475 -14.66 0.54 -8.94
CA MET A 475 -14.41 -0.89 -9.01
C MET A 475 -14.44 -1.54 -7.62
N VAL A 476 -15.50 -2.27 -7.32
CA VAL A 476 -15.65 -3.12 -6.13
C VAL A 476 -15.60 -4.58 -6.59
N GLY A 477 -14.62 -5.34 -6.08
CA GLY A 477 -14.36 -6.74 -6.49
C GLY A 477 -14.76 -7.79 -5.46
N GLY A 478 -15.26 -7.39 -4.29
CA GLY A 478 -15.61 -8.28 -3.19
C GLY A 478 -16.03 -7.49 -1.95
N ARG A 479 -16.42 -8.21 -0.90
CA ARG A 479 -16.84 -7.63 0.39
C ARG A 479 -15.67 -6.95 1.12
N ASP A 480 -14.58 -7.68 1.28
CA ASP A 480 -13.35 -7.18 1.92
C ASP A 480 -12.12 -7.66 1.14
N PHE A 481 -11.28 -6.71 0.75
CA PHE A 481 -10.03 -6.97 0.05
C PHE A 481 -8.99 -7.69 0.93
N ARG A 482 -9.00 -7.44 2.24
CA ARG A 482 -8.07 -8.07 3.20
C ARG A 482 -8.35 -9.56 3.36
N GLU A 483 -9.62 -9.96 3.25
CA GLU A 483 -10.01 -11.36 3.24
C GLU A 483 -9.84 -12.02 1.87
N SER A 484 -10.15 -11.31 0.78
CA SER A 484 -10.12 -11.86 -0.58
C SER A 484 -9.68 -10.81 -1.59
N GLN A 485 -8.49 -11.01 -2.17
CA GLN A 485 -7.96 -10.18 -3.25
C GLN A 485 -8.51 -10.58 -4.64
N PHE A 486 -9.38 -11.59 -4.71
CA PHE A 486 -9.98 -12.03 -5.97
C PHE A 486 -11.00 -11.00 -6.47
N ASN A 487 -10.67 -10.29 -7.55
CA ASN A 487 -11.49 -9.23 -8.11
C ASN A 487 -12.62 -9.79 -8.97
N ARG A 488 -13.82 -9.90 -8.38
CA ARG A 488 -15.01 -10.43 -9.06
C ARG A 488 -15.55 -9.51 -10.17
N ALA A 489 -15.20 -8.23 -10.20
CA ALA A 489 -15.64 -7.32 -11.24
C ALA A 489 -15.01 -7.64 -12.61
N VAL A 490 -13.78 -8.16 -12.63
CA VAL A 490 -13.03 -8.41 -13.88
C VAL A 490 -12.56 -9.85 -14.05
N GLN A 491 -12.34 -10.61 -12.96
CA GLN A 491 -11.78 -11.96 -13.02
C GLN A 491 -12.83 -13.06 -12.91
N SER A 492 -13.95 -12.79 -12.23
CA SER A 492 -15.01 -13.79 -12.06
C SER A 492 -15.81 -13.94 -13.34
N ARG A 493 -16.06 -15.19 -13.76
CA ARG A 493 -17.04 -15.52 -14.80
C ARG A 493 -18.24 -16.18 -14.14
N ARG A 494 -19.42 -15.58 -14.30
CA ARG A 494 -20.68 -16.08 -13.72
C ARG A 494 -21.76 -16.05 -14.78
N GLN A 495 -22.72 -16.95 -14.65
CA GLN A 495 -23.92 -16.95 -15.47
C GLN A 495 -24.67 -15.64 -15.23
N PRO A 496 -24.83 -14.76 -16.24
CA PRO A 496 -25.53 -13.50 -16.09
C PRO A 496 -27.04 -13.69 -15.99
N GLY A 497 -27.55 -14.89 -16.28
CA GLY A 497 -28.98 -15.17 -16.26
C GLY A 497 -29.72 -14.30 -17.27
N SER A 498 -30.86 -13.77 -16.86
CA SER A 498 -31.70 -12.90 -17.72
C SER A 498 -31.02 -11.59 -18.16
N ALA A 499 -29.90 -11.19 -17.54
CA ALA A 499 -29.14 -10.03 -17.99
C ALA A 499 -28.48 -10.24 -19.36
N PHE A 500 -28.44 -11.48 -19.89
CA PHE A 500 -28.00 -11.76 -21.26
C PHE A 500 -29.06 -11.43 -22.33
N LYS A 501 -30.35 -11.38 -21.95
CA LYS A 501 -31.46 -11.21 -22.91
C LYS A 501 -31.33 -9.95 -23.78
N PRO A 502 -30.94 -8.77 -23.27
CA PRO A 502 -30.79 -7.59 -24.11
C PRO A 502 -29.86 -7.77 -25.31
N ILE A 503 -28.86 -8.66 -25.24
CA ILE A 503 -27.99 -9.00 -26.37
C ILE A 503 -28.78 -9.70 -27.48
N ILE A 504 -29.60 -10.69 -27.12
CA ILE A 504 -30.48 -11.41 -28.05
C ILE A 504 -31.51 -10.48 -28.68
N TYR A 505 -32.10 -9.59 -27.88
CA TYR A 505 -33.11 -8.64 -28.38
C TYR A 505 -32.48 -7.61 -29.31
N ALA A 506 -31.29 -7.09 -29.00
CA ALA A 506 -30.55 -6.21 -29.90
C ALA A 506 -30.25 -6.91 -31.24
N ALA A 507 -29.76 -8.14 -31.20
CA ALA A 507 -29.49 -8.94 -32.40
C ALA A 507 -30.75 -9.16 -33.26
N ALA A 508 -31.90 -9.39 -32.60
CA ALA A 508 -33.18 -9.58 -33.29
C ALA A 508 -33.69 -8.29 -33.96
N LEU A 509 -33.54 -7.14 -33.30
CA LEU A 509 -33.87 -5.83 -33.91
C LEU A 509 -33.07 -5.61 -35.20
N ASP A 510 -31.77 -5.89 -35.18
CA ASP A 510 -30.91 -5.82 -36.38
C ASP A 510 -31.26 -6.85 -37.45
N LYS A 511 -32.01 -7.90 -37.09
CA LYS A 511 -32.56 -8.91 -38.02
C LYS A 511 -34.00 -8.60 -38.47
N GLY A 512 -34.52 -7.41 -38.16
CA GLY A 512 -35.82 -6.93 -38.64
C GLY A 512 -36.97 -7.04 -37.65
N TYR A 513 -36.73 -7.45 -36.40
CA TYR A 513 -37.76 -7.36 -35.35
C TYR A 513 -38.08 -5.90 -35.03
N THR A 514 -39.29 -5.67 -34.53
CA THR A 514 -39.74 -4.37 -34.02
C THR A 514 -40.28 -4.53 -32.60
N PRO A 515 -40.39 -3.44 -31.81
CA PRO A 515 -41.03 -3.48 -30.50
C PRO A 515 -42.45 -4.06 -30.50
N ALA A 516 -43.15 -4.00 -31.64
CA ALA A 516 -44.51 -4.49 -31.83
C ALA A 516 -44.58 -5.92 -32.40
N THR A 517 -43.45 -6.55 -32.72
CA THR A 517 -43.44 -7.92 -33.23
C THR A 517 -44.11 -8.86 -32.22
N MET A 518 -45.12 -9.60 -32.69
CA MET A 518 -45.85 -10.57 -31.88
C MET A 518 -45.12 -11.90 -31.84
N ILE A 519 -44.85 -12.41 -30.64
CA ILE A 519 -44.32 -13.76 -30.44
C ILE A 519 -45.30 -14.56 -29.58
N ILE A 520 -45.63 -15.76 -30.02
CA ILE A 520 -46.52 -16.65 -29.27
C ILE A 520 -45.76 -17.24 -28.08
N ASP A 521 -46.14 -16.88 -26.85
CA ASP A 521 -45.68 -17.51 -25.61
C ASP A 521 -46.48 -18.81 -25.38
N SER A 522 -45.97 -19.91 -25.92
CA SER A 522 -46.56 -21.26 -25.82
C SER A 522 -45.47 -22.29 -25.51
N PRO A 523 -45.82 -23.45 -24.89
CA PRO A 523 -44.86 -24.48 -24.52
C PRO A 523 -43.96 -24.89 -25.68
N ILE A 524 -42.70 -25.16 -25.37
CA ILE A 524 -41.73 -25.74 -26.31
C ILE A 524 -41.16 -26.98 -25.65
N VAL A 525 -41.07 -28.06 -26.42
CA VAL A 525 -40.37 -29.28 -26.02
C VAL A 525 -39.25 -29.46 -27.03
N TYR A 526 -38.01 -29.51 -26.55
CA TYR A 526 -36.86 -29.91 -27.36
C TYR A 526 -36.52 -31.35 -27.02
N GLN A 527 -36.42 -32.20 -28.05
CA GLN A 527 -35.96 -33.57 -27.91
C GLN A 527 -34.69 -33.72 -28.72
N ASP A 528 -33.59 -33.97 -28.03
CA ASP A 528 -32.37 -34.51 -28.62
C ASP A 528 -32.48 -36.03 -28.62
N LYS A 529 -32.70 -36.61 -29.81
CA LYS A 529 -32.84 -38.06 -29.97
C LYS A 529 -31.50 -38.79 -29.94
N GLU A 530 -30.38 -38.10 -30.17
CA GLU A 530 -29.04 -38.70 -30.16
C GLU A 530 -28.50 -38.86 -28.73
N HIS A 531 -28.87 -37.95 -27.83
CA HIS A 531 -28.44 -37.95 -26.42
C HIS A 531 -29.55 -38.30 -25.41
N ASP A 532 -30.71 -38.76 -25.88
CA ASP A 532 -31.92 -39.05 -25.08
C ASP A 532 -32.28 -37.92 -24.10
N PHE A 533 -32.15 -36.67 -24.54
CA PHE A 533 -32.31 -35.48 -23.71
C PHE A 533 -33.56 -34.70 -24.10
N THR A 534 -34.50 -34.53 -23.17
CA THR A 534 -35.70 -33.71 -23.37
C THR A 534 -35.64 -32.44 -22.52
N TRP A 535 -35.56 -31.27 -23.17
CA TRP A 535 -35.59 -29.97 -22.50
C TRP A 535 -36.96 -29.29 -22.65
N LYS A 536 -37.57 -28.95 -21.50
CA LYS A 536 -38.87 -28.26 -21.41
C LYS A 536 -38.71 -26.96 -20.62
N PRO A 537 -38.22 -25.88 -21.24
CA PRO A 537 -38.05 -24.60 -20.57
C PRO A 537 -39.38 -24.05 -20.07
N ARG A 538 -39.39 -23.52 -18.84
CA ARG A 538 -40.56 -22.88 -18.23
C ARG A 538 -40.33 -21.39 -18.01
N ASN A 539 -41.42 -20.62 -18.05
CA ASN A 539 -41.42 -19.24 -17.54
C ASN A 539 -41.39 -19.27 -16.00
N TYR A 540 -40.86 -18.22 -15.37
CA TYR A 540 -40.73 -18.13 -13.90
C TYR A 540 -42.04 -18.37 -13.12
N LYS A 541 -43.21 -18.00 -13.71
CA LYS A 541 -44.54 -18.23 -13.13
C LYS A 541 -45.28 -19.46 -13.66
N GLU A 542 -44.59 -20.32 -14.42
CA GLU A 542 -45.15 -21.50 -15.10
C GLU A 542 -46.42 -21.28 -15.94
N LYS A 543 -46.74 -20.01 -16.23
CA LYS A 543 -47.89 -19.59 -17.04
C LYS A 543 -47.44 -19.14 -18.42
N PHE A 544 -48.22 -19.54 -19.42
CA PHE A 544 -48.11 -19.08 -20.80
C PHE A 544 -49.11 -17.95 -21.03
N TYR A 545 -48.65 -16.84 -21.62
CA TYR A 545 -49.46 -15.64 -21.81
C TYR A 545 -50.05 -15.53 -23.23
N GLY A 546 -49.75 -16.48 -24.11
CA GLY A 546 -50.22 -16.45 -25.49
C GLY A 546 -49.49 -15.37 -26.31
N PRO A 547 -50.16 -14.69 -27.25
CA PRO A 547 -49.54 -13.64 -28.07
C PRO A 547 -48.94 -12.53 -27.19
N THR A 548 -47.62 -12.35 -27.25
CA THR A 548 -46.87 -11.37 -26.45
C THR A 548 -46.03 -10.50 -27.37
N ILE A 549 -46.11 -9.17 -27.23
CA ILE A 549 -45.26 -8.26 -28.00
C ILE A 549 -43.80 -8.32 -27.53
N PHE A 550 -42.87 -8.11 -28.46
CA PHE A 550 -41.42 -8.11 -28.22
C PHE A 550 -41.01 -7.21 -27.03
N ARG A 551 -41.61 -6.01 -26.93
CA ARG A 551 -41.38 -5.10 -25.80
C ARG A 551 -41.74 -5.71 -24.45
N ASP A 552 -42.92 -6.29 -24.33
CA ASP A 552 -43.41 -6.88 -23.07
C ASP A 552 -42.64 -8.14 -22.71
N ALA A 553 -42.19 -8.88 -23.72
CA ALA A 553 -41.35 -10.05 -23.51
C ALA A 553 -40.04 -9.70 -22.80
N LEU A 554 -39.36 -8.60 -23.20
CA LEU A 554 -38.17 -8.12 -22.50
C LEU A 554 -38.53 -7.52 -21.14
N ALA A 555 -39.53 -6.64 -21.08
CA ALA A 555 -39.93 -5.95 -19.86
C ALA A 555 -40.31 -6.91 -18.72
N LYS A 556 -40.97 -8.02 -19.06
CA LYS A 556 -41.35 -9.08 -18.11
C LYS A 556 -40.37 -10.26 -18.08
N SER A 557 -39.23 -10.13 -18.77
CA SER A 557 -38.16 -11.13 -18.85
C SER A 557 -38.67 -12.55 -19.16
N ARG A 558 -39.49 -12.71 -20.20
CA ARG A 558 -40.11 -14.00 -20.57
C ARG A 558 -39.07 -14.96 -21.17
N ASN A 559 -38.89 -16.12 -20.53
CA ASN A 559 -37.87 -17.10 -20.92
C ASN A 559 -38.20 -17.75 -22.26
N VAL A 560 -39.43 -18.28 -22.38
CA VAL A 560 -39.86 -19.04 -23.56
C VAL A 560 -39.85 -18.17 -24.82
N VAL A 561 -40.36 -16.95 -24.74
CA VAL A 561 -40.31 -15.99 -25.86
C VAL A 561 -38.88 -15.69 -26.29
N THR A 562 -37.96 -15.50 -25.33
CA THR A 562 -36.54 -15.22 -25.65
C THR A 562 -35.86 -16.41 -26.34
N ILE A 563 -36.19 -17.65 -25.95
CA ILE A 563 -35.70 -18.86 -26.61
C ILE A 563 -36.22 -18.94 -28.05
N LYS A 564 -37.49 -18.58 -28.30
CA LYS A 564 -38.07 -18.53 -29.66
C LYS A 564 -37.37 -17.49 -30.52
N ILE A 565 -37.12 -16.30 -29.98
CA ILE A 565 -36.35 -15.25 -30.67
C ILE A 565 -34.96 -15.78 -31.03
N LEU A 566 -34.23 -16.37 -30.08
CA LEU A 566 -32.90 -16.94 -30.34
C LEU A 566 -32.94 -18.00 -31.46
N LYS A 567 -33.93 -18.89 -31.42
CA LYS A 567 -34.11 -19.94 -32.43
C LYS A 567 -34.33 -19.35 -33.82
N ASP A 568 -35.15 -18.31 -33.93
CA ASP A 568 -35.48 -17.63 -35.19
C ASP A 568 -34.27 -16.86 -35.76
N ILE A 569 -33.56 -16.13 -34.91
CA ILE A 569 -32.38 -15.37 -35.36
C ILE A 569 -31.16 -16.26 -35.60
N GLY A 570 -31.11 -17.45 -35.00
CA GLY A 570 -30.00 -18.40 -35.09
C GLY A 570 -28.97 -18.22 -33.97
N ILE A 571 -28.48 -19.34 -33.44
CA ILE A 571 -27.54 -19.38 -32.30
C ILE A 571 -26.20 -18.73 -32.68
N ASP A 572 -25.64 -19.10 -33.84
CA ASP A 572 -24.33 -18.60 -34.28
C ASP A 572 -24.36 -17.09 -34.53
N TYR A 573 -25.42 -16.61 -35.17
CA TYR A 573 -25.63 -15.17 -35.36
C TYR A 573 -25.68 -14.41 -34.03
N ALA A 574 -26.40 -14.93 -33.03
CA ALA A 574 -26.47 -14.30 -31.72
C ALA A 574 -25.12 -14.31 -30.97
N ILE A 575 -24.33 -15.38 -31.12
CA ILE A 575 -22.98 -15.47 -30.53
C ILE A 575 -22.02 -14.48 -31.21
N ASP A 576 -22.03 -14.42 -32.53
CA ASP A 576 -21.21 -13.46 -33.29
C ASP A 576 -21.61 -12.02 -32.94
N TYR A 577 -22.90 -11.75 -32.77
CA TYR A 577 -23.41 -10.46 -32.33
C TYR A 577 -22.95 -10.12 -30.91
N ALA A 578 -22.98 -11.08 -29.97
CA ALA A 578 -22.44 -10.88 -28.63
C ALA A 578 -20.93 -10.55 -28.66
N GLY A 579 -20.18 -11.20 -29.56
CA GLY A 579 -18.77 -10.90 -29.82
C GLY A 579 -18.56 -9.46 -30.30
N LYS A 580 -19.37 -8.99 -31.26
CA LYS A 580 -19.36 -7.58 -31.73
C LYS A 580 -19.61 -6.58 -30.61
N LEU A 581 -20.47 -6.91 -29.64
CA LEU A 581 -20.72 -6.06 -28.46
C LEU A 581 -19.61 -6.14 -27.39
N GLY A 582 -18.55 -6.92 -27.62
CA GLY A 582 -17.38 -6.98 -26.75
C GLY A 582 -17.38 -8.11 -25.72
N ILE A 583 -18.21 -9.15 -25.88
CA ILE A 583 -18.09 -10.40 -25.12
C ILE A 583 -16.91 -11.21 -25.68
N THR A 584 -15.93 -11.50 -24.83
CA THR A 584 -14.75 -12.30 -25.16
C THR A 584 -14.78 -13.70 -24.54
N SER A 585 -15.61 -13.90 -23.52
CA SER A 585 -15.85 -15.19 -22.88
C SER A 585 -16.43 -16.19 -23.88
N LYS A 586 -16.00 -17.45 -23.77
CA LYS A 586 -16.54 -18.54 -24.57
C LYS A 586 -18.02 -18.76 -24.23
N LEU A 587 -18.88 -18.68 -25.25
CA LEU A 587 -20.31 -18.94 -25.15
C LEU A 587 -20.63 -20.36 -25.62
N ASN A 588 -21.59 -21.01 -24.96
CA ASN A 588 -22.11 -22.31 -25.38
C ASN A 588 -22.93 -22.15 -26.67
N ARG A 589 -22.90 -23.16 -27.55
CA ARG A 589 -23.64 -23.16 -28.82
C ARG A 589 -24.95 -23.94 -28.70
N ASP A 590 -25.81 -23.52 -27.78
CA ASP A 590 -27.10 -24.15 -27.53
C ASP A 590 -28.16 -23.09 -27.16
N LEU A 591 -29.45 -23.48 -27.16
CA LEU A 591 -30.56 -22.55 -26.88
C LEU A 591 -30.58 -22.01 -25.45
N SER A 592 -29.86 -22.63 -24.51
CA SER A 592 -29.85 -22.19 -23.11
C SER A 592 -29.14 -20.84 -22.93
N ILE A 593 -28.33 -20.40 -23.91
CA ILE A 593 -27.72 -19.05 -23.87
C ILE A 593 -28.76 -17.93 -23.87
N ALA A 594 -29.98 -18.18 -24.38
CA ALA A 594 -31.11 -17.26 -24.27
C ALA A 594 -31.44 -16.90 -22.81
N LEU A 595 -31.02 -17.74 -21.86
CA LEU A 595 -31.21 -17.60 -20.43
C LEU A 595 -29.90 -17.25 -19.69
N GLY A 596 -28.82 -16.95 -20.40
CA GLY A 596 -27.52 -16.59 -19.82
C GLY A 596 -26.81 -17.75 -19.13
N SER A 597 -26.82 -18.94 -19.72
CA SER A 597 -26.18 -20.15 -19.19
C SER A 597 -24.65 -20.17 -19.28
N SER A 598 -24.05 -19.26 -20.06
CA SER A 598 -22.59 -19.12 -20.22
C SER A 598 -22.01 -18.11 -19.23
N GLY A 599 -20.83 -18.41 -18.69
CA GLY A 599 -20.17 -17.52 -17.73
C GLY A 599 -19.46 -16.34 -18.40
N ILE A 600 -19.85 -15.11 -18.05
CA ILE A 600 -19.19 -13.87 -18.50
C ILE A 600 -18.74 -13.04 -17.29
N SER A 601 -17.86 -12.04 -17.48
CA SER A 601 -17.50 -11.13 -16.38
C SER A 601 -18.46 -9.96 -16.28
N LEU A 602 -18.48 -9.31 -15.11
CA LEU A 602 -19.21 -8.07 -14.92
C LEU A 602 -18.70 -6.98 -15.86
N LEU A 603 -17.38 -6.87 -16.07
CA LEU A 603 -16.80 -5.92 -17.02
C LEU A 603 -17.36 -6.10 -18.44
N GLU A 604 -17.45 -7.34 -18.94
CA GLU A 604 -18.03 -7.62 -20.25
C GLU A 604 -19.50 -7.21 -20.33
N LEU A 605 -20.27 -7.55 -19.30
CA LEU A 605 -21.69 -7.20 -19.24
C LEU A 605 -21.88 -5.67 -19.22
N VAL A 606 -21.09 -4.94 -18.45
CA VAL A 606 -21.17 -3.47 -18.39
C VAL A 606 -20.78 -2.84 -19.73
N LYS A 607 -19.76 -3.35 -20.42
CA LYS A 607 -19.38 -2.90 -21.77
C LYS A 607 -20.52 -3.07 -22.78
N VAL A 608 -21.21 -4.20 -22.73
CA VAL A 608 -22.37 -4.45 -23.60
C VAL A 608 -23.47 -3.42 -23.33
N TYR A 609 -23.81 -3.20 -22.06
CA TYR A 609 -24.88 -2.27 -21.71
C TYR A 609 -24.52 -0.80 -22.04
N SER A 610 -23.23 -0.44 -21.99
CA SER A 610 -22.79 0.90 -22.40
C SER A 610 -22.96 1.15 -23.91
N VAL A 611 -23.08 0.12 -24.75
CA VAL A 611 -23.35 0.33 -26.18
C VAL A 611 -24.72 0.98 -26.39
N PHE A 612 -25.72 0.61 -25.58
CA PHE A 612 -27.10 1.08 -25.77
C PHE A 612 -27.26 2.56 -25.44
N ASN A 613 -26.74 3.00 -24.28
CA ASN A 613 -26.80 4.41 -23.89
C ASN A 613 -25.80 5.29 -24.65
N ASN A 614 -24.77 4.70 -25.27
CA ASN A 614 -23.79 5.39 -26.10
C ASN A 614 -24.11 5.29 -27.61
N LEU A 615 -25.41 5.22 -27.97
CA LEU A 615 -25.89 5.31 -29.36
C LEU A 615 -25.25 4.29 -30.33
N GLY A 616 -24.89 3.11 -29.83
CA GLY A 616 -24.32 2.02 -30.63
C GLY A 616 -22.80 1.97 -30.65
N TYR A 617 -22.12 2.83 -29.88
CA TYR A 617 -20.67 2.83 -29.76
C TYR A 617 -20.20 2.01 -28.56
N LEU A 618 -19.36 1.00 -28.84
CA LEU A 618 -18.61 0.26 -27.84
C LEU A 618 -17.44 1.11 -27.34
N ILE A 619 -17.24 1.11 -26.02
CA ILE A 619 -16.10 1.75 -25.37
C ILE A 619 -15.07 0.72 -24.90
N SER A 620 -13.81 1.15 -24.94
CA SER A 620 -12.72 0.47 -24.24
C SER A 620 -12.62 1.00 -22.81
N PRO A 621 -12.71 0.15 -21.78
CA PRO A 621 -12.54 0.59 -20.39
C PRO A 621 -11.16 1.19 -20.15
N VAL A 622 -11.13 2.39 -19.57
CA VAL A 622 -9.91 3.13 -19.24
C VAL A 622 -9.78 3.20 -17.73
N PHE A 623 -8.80 2.48 -17.19
CA PHE A 623 -8.47 2.49 -15.76
C PHE A 623 -7.37 3.51 -15.42
N ILE A 624 -6.48 3.75 -16.38
CA ILE A 624 -5.33 4.64 -16.28
C ILE A 624 -5.45 5.67 -17.39
N THR A 625 -5.52 6.95 -17.04
CA THR A 625 -5.62 8.06 -17.99
C THR A 625 -4.25 8.47 -18.50
N LYS A 626 -3.23 8.46 -17.63
CA LYS A 626 -1.86 8.89 -17.99
C LYS A 626 -0.81 8.20 -17.12
N ILE A 627 0.36 7.92 -17.70
CA ILE A 627 1.56 7.44 -17.02
C ILE A 627 2.72 8.34 -17.43
N GLU A 628 3.40 8.90 -16.44
CA GLU A 628 4.63 9.66 -16.63
C GLU A 628 5.81 8.92 -15.99
N ASP A 629 7.00 9.07 -16.57
CA ASP A 629 8.24 8.68 -15.92
C ASP A 629 8.63 9.68 -14.81
N ARG A 630 9.75 9.41 -14.12
CA ARG A 630 10.27 10.28 -13.06
C ARG A 630 10.72 11.67 -13.57
N ASP A 631 11.00 11.79 -14.85
CA ASP A 631 11.54 12.98 -15.51
C ASP A 631 10.40 13.84 -16.10
N GLY A 632 9.14 13.36 -16.03
CA GLY A 632 7.94 14.04 -16.49
C GLY A 632 7.55 13.72 -17.93
N ASN A 633 8.21 12.77 -18.59
CA ASN A 633 7.85 12.35 -19.94
C ASN A 633 6.64 11.42 -19.88
N VAL A 634 5.67 11.65 -20.77
CA VAL A 634 4.49 10.78 -20.89
C VAL A 634 4.89 9.46 -21.55
N ILE A 635 4.72 8.35 -20.83
CA ILE A 635 4.93 6.99 -21.33
C ILE A 635 3.66 6.47 -22.01
N GLU A 636 2.51 6.77 -21.41
CA GLU A 636 1.20 6.32 -21.88
C GLU A 636 0.16 7.38 -21.56
N GLU A 637 -0.70 7.67 -22.53
CA GLU A 637 -1.87 8.53 -22.34
C GLU A 637 -3.05 7.91 -23.06
N SER A 638 -4.12 7.65 -22.30
CA SER A 638 -5.33 7.02 -22.81
C SER A 638 -6.22 8.06 -23.45
N SER A 639 -6.50 7.88 -24.73
CA SER A 639 -7.57 8.60 -25.42
C SER A 639 -8.82 7.71 -25.49
N PRO A 640 -10.02 8.21 -25.17
CA PRO A 640 -11.26 7.45 -25.32
C PRO A 640 -11.42 6.88 -26.74
N VAL A 641 -11.38 5.55 -26.87
CA VAL A 641 -11.63 4.87 -28.13
C VAL A 641 -13.09 4.42 -28.16
N ARG A 642 -13.81 4.85 -29.20
CA ARG A 642 -15.18 4.43 -29.49
C ARG A 642 -15.24 3.71 -30.82
N GLU A 643 -15.86 2.55 -30.83
CA GLU A 643 -16.08 1.76 -32.04
C GLU A 643 -17.59 1.62 -32.27
N LYS A 644 -18.08 1.99 -33.46
CA LYS A 644 -19.50 1.79 -33.78
C LYS A 644 -19.74 0.31 -34.04
N VAL A 645 -20.50 -0.35 -33.16
CA VAL A 645 -20.74 -1.80 -33.23
C VAL A 645 -22.18 -2.16 -33.62
N ILE A 646 -23.13 -1.26 -33.39
CA ILE A 646 -24.54 -1.39 -33.82
C ILE A 646 -25.06 -0.06 -34.33
N GLU A 647 -26.18 -0.09 -35.05
CA GLU A 647 -26.82 1.13 -35.54
C GLU A 647 -27.48 1.94 -34.42
N LYS A 648 -27.47 3.27 -34.59
CA LYS A 648 -28.03 4.21 -33.60
C LYS A 648 -29.51 3.93 -33.32
N ASN A 649 -30.26 3.53 -34.34
CA ASN A 649 -31.69 3.20 -34.21
C ASN A 649 -31.89 1.99 -33.28
N THR A 650 -31.09 0.95 -33.44
CA THR A 650 -31.14 -0.24 -32.58
C THR A 650 -30.76 0.08 -31.14
N ALA A 651 -29.69 0.85 -30.94
CA ALA A 651 -29.29 1.31 -29.61
C ALA A 651 -30.38 2.14 -28.90
N TYR A 652 -31.01 3.06 -29.63
CA TYR A 652 -32.11 3.89 -29.12
C TYR A 652 -33.35 3.04 -28.78
N ILE A 653 -33.74 2.12 -29.66
CA ILE A 653 -34.87 1.22 -29.42
C ILE A 653 -34.58 0.35 -28.20
N MET A 654 -33.39 -0.25 -28.10
CA MET A 654 -32.98 -1.04 -26.93
C MET A 654 -33.06 -0.24 -25.63
N THR A 655 -32.60 1.01 -25.64
CA THR A 655 -32.73 1.91 -24.49
C THR A 655 -34.21 2.09 -24.10
N SER A 656 -35.10 2.37 -25.06
CA SER A 656 -36.56 2.46 -24.82
C SER A 656 -37.16 1.15 -24.29
N LEU A 657 -36.68 0.00 -24.75
CA LEU A 657 -37.14 -1.31 -24.25
C LEU A 657 -36.70 -1.54 -22.80
N LEU A 658 -35.45 -1.17 -22.47
CA LEU A 658 -34.88 -1.31 -21.13
C LEU A 658 -35.50 -0.34 -20.12
N GLU A 659 -35.93 0.85 -20.54
CA GLU A 659 -36.75 1.72 -19.69
C GLU A 659 -38.06 1.03 -19.26
N GLY A 660 -38.67 0.25 -20.15
CA GLY A 660 -39.85 -0.55 -19.83
C GLY A 660 -39.59 -1.61 -18.76
N VAL A 661 -38.37 -2.15 -18.69
CA VAL A 661 -37.98 -3.11 -17.63
C VAL A 661 -38.08 -2.46 -16.25
N VAL A 662 -37.72 -1.17 -16.13
CA VAL A 662 -37.73 -0.41 -14.87
C VAL A 662 -39.09 0.21 -14.56
N LYS A 663 -39.77 0.77 -15.57
CA LYS A 663 -41.03 1.52 -15.35
C LYS A 663 -42.21 0.61 -15.02
N HIS A 664 -42.27 -0.56 -15.65
CA HIS A 664 -43.41 -1.47 -15.53
C HIS A 664 -43.00 -2.94 -15.57
N GLY A 665 -41.71 -3.26 -15.42
CA GLY A 665 -41.16 -4.58 -15.69
C GLY A 665 -40.74 -5.35 -14.44
N THR A 666 -39.52 -5.89 -14.46
CA THR A 666 -38.93 -6.71 -13.40
C THR A 666 -37.95 -5.95 -12.51
N GLY A 667 -37.48 -4.78 -12.94
CA GLY A 667 -36.70 -3.85 -12.12
C GLY A 667 -37.62 -2.89 -11.41
#